data_AF-A0A423VJ47-F1
#
_entry.id   AF-A0A423VJ47-F1
#
_cell.length_a   1.000
_cell.length_b   1.000
_cell.length_c   1.000
_cell.angle_alpha   90.00
_cell.angle_beta   90.00
_cell.angle_gamma   90.00
#
_symmetry.space_group_name_H-M   'P 1'
#
loop_
_entity.id
_entity.type
_entity.pdbx_description
1 polymer ?
#
loop_
_entity_poly.entity_id
_entity_poly.type
_entity_poly.pdbx_seq_one_letter_code
_entity_poly.pdbx_strand_id
1 'polypeptide(L)'
;MSSSNPLANMTEPQLEAFMKELKQGCHALIPQVAPSYGYVPSFAAGILFCVLFGIALLYHTFQSCWVRKATSILLALGALTEVIGWASRTWSSKCPYNSDAFLAQEVTLIIAPVFFSAALYVLLGLLIIGLGRSSSLLSAKWYTIVFCTCDVISLVVQAVGGAMASTADTDAEQTRGTHIMVAGIAFQLGTMTLFGLMVGDFIRRISSRQLGLRENVTPRLRMILSAILVSFLMIYIRSIYRTIELAQGWNGYLITHEGYFIGLDAAIMVVAVAVFIPLDPAVLMRVPKDTTTKQFPGTDTDTPDAPRRDDDKADNEEEKVVGEPDREPAAHQGWWQSVRNWGAAFKKDLGSADIKDDVRDVIGDIGIDLHTIRKITKGKGGRNITSLVGSSVTLARPAFGLRSESTSTLPTMGPSAMTSAPSSASPSGIATPITPRKFGAGVDPHDVAHALKKLKEKMGKRDSRQAKYVQAKSELAHRRNLVLLMVYAFMAYGAPSHRIEQYVLALFKALDMDGRVNYTVGCAEICFINPVDPEDPITRSAYTTLVKAGGLDIGACETAFRIYKSVVHAEVTVEEATQSLVDLIESPSYYKPWTIVPFYGLASSLVCIWGFGGYWLDMPIAFFLGCIVGILQVIFAAKNPLYSNVLEVTASLVTSFGARAFASIGNDQKYFCFAAIAESSIATILPGYIVLCGSLELQSKSVTAGSTRLFYAVIYSLLLGYGIDVGSQLWAVIYPDAPTSTTCPRAGMVDPKWKILLVPSYIVVQAVLIRSRPRQIPVQVIIGSAAYAVNYFVLQHATAQVADTASAFVLGVLGHLWARFQRAFAFAAVVAGIMLLVPSGLSAQGGLVAGITTPLFNNATTSAQTVYEENIYQSFSVGAQMIQVAVGLSVGIFISALVVYPMGKRSNYLFSF
;
A
#
# COMPACT_ATOMS: atom_id res chain seq x y z
N MET A 1 32.29 -65.97 -25.22
CA MET A 1 30.89 -65.98 -24.74
C MET A 1 30.27 -64.66 -25.18
N SER A 2 29.28 -64.75 -26.06
CA SER A 2 28.47 -63.63 -26.55
C SER A 2 27.76 -62.96 -25.36
N SER A 3 28.12 -61.70 -25.04
CA SER A 3 27.33 -60.88 -24.14
C SER A 3 26.12 -60.38 -24.94
N SER A 4 25.04 -61.16 -24.94
CA SER A 4 23.73 -60.72 -25.42
C SER A 4 23.39 -59.40 -24.73
N ASN A 5 23.32 -58.33 -25.52
CA ASN A 5 22.95 -57.00 -25.04
C ASN A 5 21.50 -57.07 -24.51
N PRO A 6 21.26 -57.00 -23.19
CA PRO A 6 19.93 -57.21 -22.62
C PRO A 6 18.95 -56.11 -23.03
N LEU A 7 19.43 -54.93 -23.44
CA LEU A 7 18.61 -53.84 -23.97
C LEU A 7 18.19 -54.05 -25.43
N ALA A 8 18.93 -54.85 -26.21
CA ALA A 8 18.64 -55.06 -27.63
C ALA A 8 17.44 -56.01 -27.87
N ASN A 9 17.01 -56.74 -26.85
CA ASN A 9 15.88 -57.68 -26.91
C ASN A 9 14.59 -57.14 -26.27
N MET A 10 14.58 -55.89 -25.78
CA MET A 10 13.39 -55.26 -25.17
C MET A 10 12.50 -54.64 -26.25
N THR A 11 11.18 -54.75 -26.11
CA THR A 11 10.25 -53.95 -26.92
C THR A 11 10.28 -52.48 -26.48
N GLU A 12 9.95 -51.55 -27.36
CA GLU A 12 9.91 -50.10 -27.10
C GLU A 12 9.22 -49.73 -25.76
N PRO A 13 8.02 -50.25 -25.41
CA PRO A 13 7.38 -49.96 -24.11
C PRO A 13 8.10 -50.60 -22.91
N GLN A 14 8.80 -51.72 -23.08
CA GLN A 14 9.60 -52.33 -22.01
C GLN A 14 10.86 -51.51 -21.73
N LEU A 15 11.46 -50.96 -22.79
CA LEU A 15 12.62 -50.07 -22.69
C LEU A 15 12.23 -48.76 -21.98
N GLU A 16 11.09 -48.16 -22.30
CA GLU A 16 10.59 -46.97 -21.62
C GLU A 16 10.32 -47.21 -20.13
N ALA A 17 9.68 -48.33 -19.77
CA ALA A 17 9.44 -48.69 -18.38
C ALA A 17 10.75 -48.91 -17.59
N PHE A 18 11.72 -49.59 -18.21
CA PHE A 18 13.06 -49.79 -17.64
C PHE A 18 13.80 -48.46 -17.42
N MET A 19 13.75 -47.55 -18.39
CA MET A 19 14.37 -46.22 -18.29
C MET A 19 13.70 -45.35 -17.22
N LYS A 20 12.40 -45.49 -17.02
CA LYS A 20 11.64 -44.80 -15.96
C LYS A 20 12.03 -45.30 -14.56
N GLU A 21 12.16 -46.62 -14.39
CA GLU A 21 12.61 -47.23 -13.14
C GLU A 21 14.05 -46.80 -12.80
N LEU A 22 14.94 -46.80 -13.80
CA LEU A 22 16.32 -46.33 -13.66
C LEU A 22 16.43 -44.88 -13.16
N LYS A 23 15.51 -44.02 -13.61
CA LYS A 23 15.46 -42.59 -13.24
C LYS A 23 14.92 -42.33 -11.83
N GLN A 24 14.08 -43.22 -11.30
CA GLN A 24 13.48 -43.11 -9.97
C GLN A 24 14.32 -43.78 -8.86
N GLY A 25 15.14 -44.77 -9.22
CA GLY A 25 15.97 -45.54 -8.29
C GLY A 25 17.40 -45.03 -8.11
N CYS A 26 18.20 -45.81 -7.37
CA CYS A 26 19.65 -45.66 -7.32
C CYS A 26 20.31 -46.93 -7.89
N HIS A 27 20.88 -46.82 -9.08
CA HIS A 27 21.52 -47.92 -9.79
C HIS A 27 22.97 -47.58 -10.14
N ALA A 28 23.84 -48.60 -10.10
CA ALA A 28 25.22 -48.47 -10.56
C ALA A 28 25.29 -48.31 -12.08
N LEU A 29 26.41 -47.79 -12.60
CA LEU A 29 26.61 -47.55 -14.03
C LEU A 29 26.39 -48.83 -14.86
N ILE A 30 25.47 -48.76 -15.83
CA ILE A 30 25.21 -49.83 -16.79
C ILE A 30 25.96 -49.51 -18.09
N PRO A 31 26.92 -50.37 -18.53
CA PRO A 31 27.73 -50.12 -19.72
C PRO A 31 26.89 -50.31 -20.99
N GLN A 32 26.09 -49.31 -21.37
CA GLN A 32 25.35 -49.12 -22.64
C GLN A 32 24.32 -47.97 -22.56
N VAL A 33 23.97 -47.49 -21.36
CA VAL A 33 23.01 -46.39 -21.15
C VAL A 33 23.75 -45.17 -20.63
N ALA A 34 23.69 -44.05 -21.37
CA ALA A 34 24.30 -42.80 -20.96
C ALA A 34 23.54 -42.22 -19.74
N PRO A 35 24.25 -41.83 -18.66
CA PRO A 35 23.63 -41.12 -17.54
C PRO A 35 23.24 -39.70 -17.96
N SER A 36 22.35 -39.04 -17.20
CA SER A 36 21.85 -37.68 -17.48
C SER A 36 22.94 -36.62 -17.63
N TYR A 37 24.14 -36.88 -17.07
CA TYR A 37 25.30 -36.01 -17.15
C TYR A 37 26.20 -36.25 -18.38
N GLY A 38 26.02 -37.37 -19.10
CA GLY A 38 26.95 -37.84 -20.14
C GLY A 38 28.25 -38.46 -19.61
N TYR A 39 28.54 -38.33 -18.32
CA TYR A 39 29.65 -38.94 -17.58
C TYR A 39 29.23 -39.30 -16.15
N VAL A 40 30.10 -39.97 -15.38
CA VAL A 40 29.87 -40.21 -13.95
C VAL A 40 30.54 -39.11 -13.13
N PRO A 41 29.79 -38.31 -12.33
CA PRO A 41 30.36 -37.23 -11.52
C PRO A 41 31.41 -37.72 -10.53
N SER A 42 32.49 -36.95 -10.34
CA SER A 42 33.55 -37.29 -9.39
C SER A 42 33.09 -37.15 -7.94
N PHE A 43 33.14 -38.26 -7.18
CA PHE A 43 32.83 -38.28 -5.75
C PHE A 43 33.77 -37.38 -4.94
N ALA A 44 35.06 -37.36 -5.28
CA ALA A 44 36.06 -36.54 -4.59
C ALA A 44 35.82 -35.03 -4.79
N ALA A 45 35.48 -34.63 -6.02
CA ALA A 45 35.14 -33.23 -6.31
C ALA A 45 33.85 -32.80 -5.58
N GLY A 46 32.83 -33.66 -5.56
CA GLY A 46 31.57 -33.41 -4.83
C GLY A 46 31.80 -33.10 -3.34
N ILE A 47 32.59 -33.94 -2.66
CA ILE A 47 32.93 -33.73 -1.24
C ILE A 47 33.74 -32.45 -1.05
N LEU A 48 34.76 -32.21 -1.88
CA LEU A 48 35.64 -31.04 -1.74
C LEU A 48 34.84 -29.73 -1.75
N PHE A 49 34.00 -29.53 -2.76
CA PHE A 49 33.20 -28.30 -2.87
C PHE A 49 32.10 -28.22 -1.82
N CYS A 50 31.48 -29.33 -1.45
CA CYS A 50 30.53 -29.39 -0.33
C CYS A 50 31.18 -28.91 0.99
N VAL A 51 32.42 -29.33 1.26
CA VAL A 51 33.18 -28.87 2.43
C VAL A 51 33.55 -27.38 2.32
N LEU A 52 34.05 -26.92 1.18
CA LEU A 52 34.45 -25.52 0.99
C LEU A 52 33.27 -24.55 1.16
N PHE A 53 32.12 -24.84 0.53
CA PHE A 53 30.90 -24.05 0.71
C PHE A 53 30.30 -24.24 2.11
N GLY A 54 30.45 -25.42 2.72
CA GLY A 54 30.06 -25.66 4.11
C GLY A 54 30.83 -24.79 5.10
N ILE A 55 32.14 -24.61 4.90
CA ILE A 55 32.96 -23.69 5.70
C ILE A 55 32.49 -22.23 5.51
N ALA A 56 32.26 -21.82 4.26
CA ALA A 56 31.74 -20.48 3.96
C ALA A 56 30.35 -20.23 4.60
N LEU A 57 29.46 -21.23 4.55
CA LEU A 57 28.15 -21.21 5.17
C LEU A 57 28.25 -21.03 6.69
N LEU A 58 29.07 -21.85 7.36
CA LEU A 58 29.26 -21.76 8.82
C LEU A 58 29.80 -20.39 9.22
N TYR A 59 30.79 -19.88 8.49
CA TYR A 59 31.39 -18.57 8.75
C TYR A 59 30.38 -17.42 8.59
N HIS A 60 29.70 -17.34 7.44
CA HIS A 60 28.73 -16.27 7.19
C HIS A 60 27.48 -16.39 8.06
N THR A 61 27.10 -17.60 8.47
CA THR A 61 26.02 -17.82 9.45
C THR A 61 26.44 -17.31 10.83
N PHE A 62 27.63 -17.67 11.31
CA PHE A 62 28.17 -17.15 12.57
C PHE A 62 28.25 -15.61 12.56
N GLN A 63 28.75 -15.06 11.46
CA GLN A 63 28.86 -13.62 11.26
C GLN A 63 27.50 -12.92 11.13
N SER A 64 26.53 -13.55 10.48
CA SER A 64 25.15 -13.07 10.40
C SER A 64 24.52 -12.98 11.80
N CYS A 65 24.75 -14.00 12.64
CA CYS A 65 24.32 -14.01 14.04
C CYS A 65 25.01 -12.91 14.86
N TRP A 66 26.29 -12.62 14.58
CA TRP A 66 27.09 -11.63 15.30
C TRP A 66 26.80 -10.18 14.88
N VAL A 67 26.81 -9.89 13.57
CA VAL A 67 26.78 -8.51 13.03
C VAL A 67 25.36 -8.06 12.62
N ARG A 68 24.43 -9.01 12.39
CA ARG A 68 23.01 -8.76 12.08
C ARG A 68 22.78 -7.82 10.90
N LYS A 69 23.55 -7.98 9.82
CA LYS A 69 23.39 -7.20 8.58
C LYS A 69 22.85 -8.08 7.46
N ALA A 70 21.99 -7.50 6.63
CA ALA A 70 21.34 -8.19 5.50
C ALA A 70 22.34 -8.80 4.51
N THR A 71 23.51 -8.18 4.34
CA THR A 71 24.57 -8.66 3.44
C THR A 71 25.12 -10.03 3.86
N SER A 72 25.37 -10.24 5.16
CA SER A 72 25.87 -11.52 5.68
C SER A 72 24.78 -12.61 5.62
N ILE A 73 23.50 -12.24 5.73
CA ILE A 73 22.37 -13.17 5.55
C ILE A 73 22.31 -13.66 4.09
N LEU A 74 22.41 -12.74 3.12
CA LEU A 74 22.38 -13.08 1.69
C LEU A 74 23.55 -14.01 1.31
N LEU A 75 24.76 -13.72 1.79
CA LEU A 75 25.93 -14.59 1.57
C LEU A 75 25.75 -15.98 2.19
N ALA A 76 25.15 -16.08 3.39
CA ALA A 76 24.86 -17.37 4.02
C ALA A 76 23.78 -18.16 3.24
N LEU A 77 22.73 -17.50 2.75
CA LEU A 77 21.69 -18.16 1.94
C LEU A 77 22.26 -18.68 0.61
N GLY A 78 23.11 -17.90 -0.07
CA GLY A 78 23.79 -18.36 -1.28
C GLY A 78 24.75 -19.53 -1.02
N ALA A 79 25.50 -19.50 0.08
CA ALA A 79 26.38 -20.61 0.46
C ALA A 79 25.58 -21.89 0.81
N LEU A 80 24.41 -21.74 1.43
CA LEU A 80 23.51 -22.87 1.71
C LEU A 80 23.01 -23.52 0.42
N THR A 81 22.57 -22.73 -0.56
CA THR A 81 22.09 -23.28 -1.84
C THR A 81 23.20 -23.95 -2.63
N GLU A 82 24.44 -23.43 -2.59
CA GLU A 82 25.62 -24.14 -3.15
C GLU A 82 25.85 -25.49 -2.46
N VAL A 83 25.83 -25.55 -1.12
CA VAL A 83 26.02 -26.82 -0.39
C VAL A 83 24.99 -27.87 -0.81
N ILE A 84 23.72 -27.47 -0.97
CA ILE A 84 22.65 -28.38 -1.42
C ILE A 84 22.94 -28.90 -2.84
N GLY A 85 23.41 -28.04 -3.74
CA GLY A 85 23.79 -28.44 -5.10
C GLY A 85 24.94 -29.43 -5.13
N TRP A 86 26.01 -29.18 -4.37
CA TRP A 86 27.17 -30.07 -4.28
C TRP A 86 26.89 -31.37 -3.52
N ALA A 87 26.00 -31.34 -2.53
CA ALA A 87 25.49 -32.55 -1.87
C ALA A 87 24.67 -33.41 -2.84
N SER A 88 23.81 -32.79 -3.65
CA SER A 88 23.03 -33.47 -4.69
C SER A 88 23.95 -34.08 -5.76
N ARG A 89 24.99 -33.37 -6.18
CA ARG A 89 26.02 -33.92 -7.09
C ARG A 89 26.79 -35.11 -6.49
N THR A 90 27.08 -35.05 -5.19
CA THR A 90 27.72 -36.17 -4.47
C THR A 90 26.81 -37.39 -4.44
N TRP A 91 25.49 -37.19 -4.31
CA TRP A 91 24.50 -38.27 -4.44
C TRP A 91 24.52 -38.84 -5.87
N SER A 92 24.50 -37.99 -6.90
CA SER A 92 24.56 -38.41 -8.30
C SER A 92 25.83 -39.19 -8.67
N SER A 93 26.96 -38.98 -7.99
CA SER A 93 28.17 -39.80 -8.21
C SER A 93 27.98 -41.29 -7.84
N LYS A 94 27.11 -41.59 -6.87
CA LYS A 94 26.74 -42.96 -6.48
C LYS A 94 25.54 -43.50 -7.27
N CYS A 95 24.64 -42.62 -7.67
CA CYS A 95 23.40 -42.94 -8.39
C CYS A 95 23.32 -42.10 -9.70
N PRO A 96 24.08 -42.42 -10.76
CA PRO A 96 24.26 -41.54 -11.92
C PRO A 96 22.99 -41.26 -12.74
N TYR A 97 21.97 -42.11 -12.60
CA TYR A 97 20.73 -42.05 -13.37
C TYR A 97 19.58 -41.33 -12.66
N ASN A 98 19.75 -40.99 -11.37
CA ASN A 98 18.67 -40.45 -10.56
C ASN A 98 18.29 -39.03 -11.01
N SER A 99 17.04 -38.85 -11.46
CA SER A 99 16.55 -37.55 -11.97
C SER A 99 16.40 -36.50 -10.89
N ASP A 100 16.02 -36.89 -9.67
CA ASP A 100 15.80 -35.94 -8.56
C ASP A 100 17.11 -35.31 -8.10
N ALA A 101 18.18 -36.11 -7.99
CA ALA A 101 19.51 -35.63 -7.64
C ALA A 101 20.11 -34.72 -8.73
N PHE A 102 19.88 -35.07 -10.00
CA PHE A 102 20.27 -34.24 -11.16
C PHE A 102 19.54 -32.89 -11.15
N LEU A 103 18.22 -32.89 -11.00
CA LEU A 103 17.40 -31.68 -11.02
C LEU A 103 17.68 -30.79 -9.81
N ALA A 104 17.81 -31.38 -8.61
CA ALA A 104 18.14 -30.65 -7.40
C ALA A 104 19.49 -29.93 -7.54
N GLN A 105 20.50 -30.58 -8.14
CA GLN A 105 21.78 -29.94 -8.43
C GLN A 105 21.61 -28.75 -9.40
N GLU A 106 21.01 -28.97 -10.56
CA GLU A 106 20.88 -27.94 -11.60
C GLU A 106 20.14 -26.70 -11.09
N VAL A 107 19.00 -26.88 -10.41
CA VAL A 107 18.18 -25.78 -9.90
C VAL A 107 18.92 -25.00 -8.80
N THR A 108 19.52 -25.68 -7.84
CA THR A 108 20.14 -25.01 -6.69
C THR A 108 21.41 -24.24 -7.06
N LEU A 109 22.21 -24.77 -8.00
CA LEU A 109 23.40 -24.10 -8.53
C LEU A 109 23.06 -22.93 -9.47
N ILE A 110 21.89 -22.94 -10.09
CA ILE A 110 21.37 -21.77 -10.83
C ILE A 110 20.95 -20.65 -9.87
N ILE A 111 20.29 -20.99 -8.77
CA ILE A 111 19.73 -20.01 -7.83
C ILE A 111 20.82 -19.35 -6.97
N ALA A 112 21.84 -20.11 -6.56
CA ALA A 112 22.85 -19.65 -5.61
C ALA A 112 23.52 -18.29 -5.95
N PRO A 113 23.99 -18.05 -7.19
CA PRO A 113 24.63 -16.77 -7.56
C PRO A 113 23.76 -15.53 -7.39
N VAL A 114 22.43 -15.66 -7.42
CA VAL A 114 21.51 -14.53 -7.26
C VAL A 114 21.55 -13.95 -5.85
N PHE A 115 21.79 -14.80 -4.84
CA PHE A 115 21.99 -14.30 -3.48
C PHE A 115 23.33 -13.57 -3.34
N PHE A 116 24.37 -14.04 -4.03
CA PHE A 116 25.67 -13.37 -4.07
C PHE A 116 25.61 -12.03 -4.81
N SER A 117 24.93 -11.95 -5.96
CA SER A 117 24.72 -10.70 -6.70
C SER A 117 23.92 -9.68 -5.88
N ALA A 118 22.84 -10.11 -5.22
CA ALA A 118 22.04 -9.27 -4.33
C ALA A 118 22.88 -8.68 -3.19
N ALA A 119 23.79 -9.47 -2.61
CA ALA A 119 24.73 -8.98 -1.60
C ALA A 119 25.64 -7.86 -2.17
N LEU A 120 26.17 -8.03 -3.39
CA LEU A 120 26.98 -7.01 -4.07
C LEU A 120 26.21 -5.71 -4.34
N TYR A 121 24.94 -5.80 -4.75
CA TYR A 121 24.10 -4.62 -5.00
C TYR A 121 23.88 -3.79 -3.72
N VAL A 122 23.59 -4.46 -2.61
CA VAL A 122 23.45 -3.81 -1.30
C VAL A 122 24.78 -3.19 -0.84
N LEU A 123 25.89 -3.89 -1.04
CA LEU A 123 27.22 -3.40 -0.67
C LEU A 123 27.61 -2.15 -1.45
N LEU A 124 27.39 -2.12 -2.76
CA LEU A 124 27.63 -0.93 -3.57
C LEU A 124 26.75 0.25 -3.10
N GLY A 125 25.48 -0.01 -2.78
CA GLY A 125 24.58 1.00 -2.21
C GLY A 125 25.10 1.61 -0.91
N LEU A 126 25.66 0.79 -0.02
CA LEU A 126 26.28 1.26 1.22
C LEU A 126 27.53 2.12 0.96
N LEU A 127 28.36 1.77 -0.03
CA LEU A 127 29.52 2.57 -0.41
C LEU A 127 29.10 3.95 -0.96
N ILE A 128 28.03 4.02 -1.75
CA ILE A 128 27.49 5.27 -2.30
C ILE A 128 26.97 6.18 -1.17
N ILE A 129 26.32 5.62 -0.15
CA ILE A 129 25.87 6.39 1.03
C ILE A 129 27.09 6.95 1.79
N GLY A 130 28.17 6.18 1.91
CA GLY A 130 29.39 6.61 2.60
C GLY A 130 30.20 7.69 1.86
N LEU A 131 30.21 7.68 0.52
CA LEU A 131 30.96 8.64 -0.31
C LEU A 131 30.12 9.84 -0.79
N GLY A 132 28.80 9.79 -0.62
CA GLY A 132 27.85 10.81 -1.06
C GLY A 132 27.27 10.56 -2.45
N ARG A 133 26.10 11.13 -2.74
CA ARG A 133 25.30 10.87 -3.95
C ARG A 133 26.01 11.23 -5.26
N SER A 134 26.97 12.15 -5.24
CA SER A 134 27.78 12.56 -6.40
C SER A 134 28.68 11.44 -6.94
N SER A 135 28.92 10.38 -6.15
CA SER A 135 29.74 9.22 -6.53
C SER A 135 29.07 8.28 -7.54
N SER A 136 27.75 8.38 -7.77
CA SER A 136 26.99 7.43 -8.59
C SER A 136 25.84 8.08 -9.37
N LEU A 137 25.52 7.51 -10.54
CA LEU A 137 24.37 7.91 -11.37
C LEU A 137 23.03 7.61 -10.69
N LEU A 138 22.92 6.45 -10.05
CA LEU A 138 21.70 6.02 -9.36
C LEU A 138 21.86 6.18 -7.84
N SER A 139 20.76 6.46 -7.15
CA SER A 139 20.74 6.47 -5.69
C SER A 139 20.90 5.05 -5.15
N ALA A 140 21.51 4.89 -3.98
CA ALA A 140 21.78 3.59 -3.35
C ALA A 140 20.57 2.65 -3.30
N LYS A 141 19.37 3.17 -3.02
CA LYS A 141 18.13 2.38 -2.99
C LYS A 141 17.75 1.80 -4.36
N TRP A 142 18.02 2.52 -5.44
CA TRP A 142 17.64 2.10 -6.79
C TRP A 142 18.50 0.95 -7.32
N TYR A 143 19.77 0.84 -6.91
CA TYR A 143 20.60 -0.33 -7.26
C TYR A 143 19.97 -1.62 -6.73
N THR A 144 19.63 -1.66 -5.45
CA THR A 144 19.04 -2.87 -4.86
C THR A 144 17.66 -3.16 -5.48
N ILE A 145 16.81 -2.16 -5.67
CA ILE A 145 15.45 -2.38 -6.20
C ILE A 145 15.49 -2.87 -7.65
N VAL A 146 16.20 -2.17 -8.54
CA VAL A 146 16.19 -2.50 -9.98
C VAL A 146 16.85 -3.85 -10.22
N PHE A 147 18.09 -4.02 -9.75
CA PHE A 147 18.86 -5.22 -10.09
C PHE A 147 18.36 -6.48 -9.36
N CYS A 148 17.87 -6.38 -8.10
CA CYS A 148 17.24 -7.55 -7.47
C CYS A 148 15.91 -7.92 -8.15
N THR A 149 15.13 -6.95 -8.61
CA THR A 149 13.87 -7.26 -9.32
C THR A 149 14.14 -7.95 -10.65
N CYS A 150 15.15 -7.47 -11.40
CA CYS A 150 15.60 -8.14 -12.62
C CYS A 150 16.09 -9.57 -12.35
N ASP A 151 16.87 -9.79 -11.30
CA ASP A 151 17.34 -11.12 -10.92
C ASP A 151 16.17 -12.04 -10.54
N VAL A 152 15.17 -11.57 -9.79
CA VAL A 152 13.96 -12.35 -9.47
C VAL A 152 13.16 -12.72 -10.72
N ILE A 153 12.94 -11.77 -11.65
CA ILE A 153 12.27 -12.05 -12.92
C ILE A 153 13.05 -13.12 -13.70
N SER A 154 14.37 -12.98 -13.78
CA SER A 154 15.24 -13.93 -14.45
C SER A 154 15.16 -15.33 -13.84
N LEU A 155 15.11 -15.44 -12.51
CA LEU A 155 14.96 -16.70 -11.79
C LEU A 155 13.63 -17.37 -12.06
N VAL A 156 12.53 -16.60 -12.13
CA VAL A 156 11.20 -17.15 -12.45
C VAL A 156 11.21 -17.75 -13.86
N VAL A 157 11.75 -17.02 -14.85
CA VAL A 157 11.88 -17.51 -16.23
C VAL A 157 12.74 -18.78 -16.28
N GLN A 158 13.84 -18.82 -15.53
CA GLN A 158 14.73 -19.98 -15.46
C GLN A 158 14.07 -21.18 -14.78
N ALA A 159 13.34 -20.97 -13.68
CA ALA A 159 12.61 -22.02 -12.99
C ALA A 159 11.51 -22.63 -13.88
N VAL A 160 10.78 -21.79 -14.62
CA VAL A 160 9.76 -22.24 -15.58
C VAL A 160 10.40 -23.02 -16.73
N GLY A 161 11.44 -22.46 -17.36
CA GLY A 161 12.14 -23.14 -18.46
C GLY A 161 12.79 -24.46 -18.03
N GLY A 162 13.43 -24.49 -16.85
CA GLY A 162 14.05 -25.69 -16.30
C GLY A 162 13.03 -26.78 -15.92
N ALA A 163 11.91 -26.41 -15.32
CA ALA A 163 10.82 -27.33 -15.02
C ALA A 163 10.26 -27.95 -16.32
N MET A 164 9.94 -27.12 -17.32
CA MET A 164 9.45 -27.59 -18.62
C MET A 164 10.45 -28.49 -19.35
N ALA A 165 11.75 -28.19 -19.27
CA ALA A 165 12.79 -29.02 -19.87
C ALA A 165 12.92 -30.39 -19.16
N SER A 166 12.63 -30.44 -17.87
CA SER A 166 12.76 -31.66 -17.05
C SER A 166 11.58 -32.62 -17.15
N THR A 167 10.37 -32.11 -17.42
CA THR A 167 9.13 -32.88 -17.53
C THR A 167 8.73 -33.16 -18.98
N ALA A 168 9.58 -32.81 -19.95
CA ALA A 168 9.30 -33.00 -21.37
C ALA A 168 9.37 -34.48 -21.77
N ASP A 169 8.31 -34.97 -22.42
CA ASP A 169 8.25 -36.34 -22.95
C ASP A 169 8.85 -36.42 -24.37
N THR A 170 8.97 -35.28 -25.06
CA THR A 170 9.55 -35.18 -26.40
C THR A 170 10.77 -34.28 -26.46
N ASP A 171 11.71 -34.58 -27.37
CA ASP A 171 12.90 -33.75 -27.60
C ASP A 171 12.55 -32.29 -27.96
N ALA A 172 11.42 -32.09 -28.66
CA ALA A 172 10.95 -30.76 -29.05
C ALA A 172 10.50 -29.92 -27.83
N GLU A 173 9.80 -30.54 -26.88
CA GLU A 173 9.38 -29.89 -25.63
C GLU A 173 10.57 -29.61 -24.72
N GLN A 174 11.52 -30.55 -24.64
CA GLN A 174 12.75 -30.37 -23.87
C GLN A 174 13.57 -29.19 -24.41
N THR A 175 13.69 -29.10 -25.74
CA THR A 175 14.41 -28.01 -26.42
C THR A 175 13.72 -26.67 -26.17
N ARG A 176 12.39 -26.63 -26.21
CA ARG A 176 11.62 -25.40 -25.91
C ARG A 176 11.80 -24.94 -24.47
N GLY A 177 11.71 -25.83 -23.49
CA GLY A 177 11.99 -25.52 -22.09
C GLY A 177 13.42 -25.00 -21.89
N THR A 178 14.38 -25.65 -22.56
CA THR A 178 15.79 -25.25 -22.54
C THR A 178 16.00 -23.84 -23.10
N HIS A 179 15.35 -23.49 -24.22
CA HIS A 179 15.43 -22.12 -24.77
C HIS A 179 14.82 -21.06 -23.84
N ILE A 180 13.73 -21.37 -23.15
CA ILE A 180 13.13 -20.47 -22.16
C ILE A 180 14.08 -20.28 -20.98
N MET A 181 14.71 -21.36 -20.50
CA MET A 181 15.72 -21.30 -19.44
C MET A 181 16.93 -20.46 -19.86
N VAL A 182 17.44 -20.65 -21.08
CA VAL A 182 18.55 -19.86 -21.66
C VAL A 182 18.19 -18.39 -21.77
N ALA A 183 16.94 -18.06 -22.15
CA ALA A 183 16.49 -16.67 -22.20
C ALA A 183 16.54 -15.98 -20.83
N GLY A 184 16.18 -16.69 -19.76
CA GLY A 184 16.28 -16.18 -18.40
C GLY A 184 17.73 -15.92 -17.97
N ILE A 185 18.66 -16.82 -18.29
CA ILE A 185 20.10 -16.66 -17.97
C ILE A 185 20.73 -15.54 -18.80
N ALA A 186 20.35 -15.42 -20.08
CA ALA A 186 20.82 -14.35 -20.96
C ALA A 186 20.33 -12.97 -20.48
N PHE A 187 19.08 -12.88 -20.03
CA PHE A 187 18.54 -11.66 -19.41
C PHE A 187 19.31 -11.30 -18.13
N GLN A 188 19.60 -12.28 -17.28
CA GLN A 188 20.42 -12.10 -16.08
C GLN A 188 21.83 -11.60 -16.44
N LEU A 189 22.49 -12.20 -17.45
CA LEU A 189 23.81 -11.75 -17.93
C LEU A 189 23.77 -10.30 -18.45
N GLY A 190 22.73 -9.91 -19.18
CA GLY A 190 22.54 -8.54 -19.64
C GLY A 190 22.44 -7.55 -18.48
N THR A 191 21.66 -7.88 -17.45
CA THR A 191 21.50 -7.04 -16.26
C THR A 191 22.78 -6.95 -15.44
N MET A 192 23.53 -8.05 -15.32
CA MET A 192 24.83 -8.08 -14.65
C MET A 192 25.89 -7.27 -15.42
N THR A 193 25.85 -7.27 -16.76
CA THR A 193 26.71 -6.41 -17.60
C THR A 193 26.42 -4.92 -17.34
N LEU A 194 25.14 -4.55 -17.28
CA LEU A 194 24.73 -3.17 -16.95
C LEU A 194 25.20 -2.77 -15.55
N PHE A 195 25.08 -3.66 -14.56
CA PHE A 195 25.62 -3.42 -13.23
C PHE A 195 27.14 -3.20 -13.25
N GLY A 196 27.88 -4.00 -14.02
CA GLY A 196 29.32 -3.84 -14.22
C GLY A 196 29.71 -2.47 -14.82
N LEU A 197 28.96 -1.98 -15.81
CA LEU A 197 29.15 -0.64 -16.38
C LEU A 197 28.95 0.46 -15.32
N MET A 198 27.96 0.29 -14.45
CA MET A 198 27.69 1.23 -13.35
C MET A 198 28.76 1.21 -12.27
N VAL A 199 29.30 0.02 -11.93
CA VAL A 199 30.46 -0.12 -11.04
C VAL A 199 31.69 0.54 -11.67
N GLY A 200 31.91 0.37 -12.98
CA GLY A 200 32.95 1.05 -13.72
C GLY A 200 32.83 2.57 -13.68
N ASP A 201 31.63 3.11 -13.87
CA ASP A 201 31.37 4.56 -13.74
C ASP A 201 31.61 5.06 -12.31
N PHE A 202 31.19 4.30 -11.29
CA PHE A 202 31.46 4.60 -9.88
C PHE A 202 32.97 4.69 -9.60
N ILE A 203 33.75 3.71 -10.06
CA ILE A 203 35.22 3.70 -9.92
C ILE A 203 35.85 4.90 -10.66
N ARG A 204 35.39 5.17 -11.89
CA ARG A 204 35.86 6.31 -12.70
C ARG A 204 35.60 7.65 -12.00
N ARG A 205 34.42 7.83 -11.39
CA ARG A 205 34.07 9.05 -10.63
C ARG A 205 34.90 9.21 -9.37
N ILE A 206 35.16 8.12 -8.65
CA ILE A 206 36.03 8.13 -7.46
C ILE A 206 37.48 8.44 -7.82
N SER A 207 37.96 7.95 -8.97
CA SER A 207 39.32 8.20 -9.45
C SER A 207 39.48 9.57 -10.12
N SER A 208 38.39 10.26 -10.47
CA SER A 208 38.44 11.57 -11.13
C SER A 208 38.90 12.65 -10.15
N ARG A 209 39.88 13.46 -10.58
CA ARG A 209 40.36 14.63 -9.82
C ARG A 209 39.33 15.76 -9.75
N GLN A 210 38.34 15.79 -10.64
CA GLN A 210 37.36 16.87 -10.75
C GLN A 210 36.34 16.92 -9.60
N LEU A 211 36.04 15.79 -8.96
CA LEU A 211 35.00 15.71 -7.91
C LEU A 211 35.53 15.78 -6.47
N GLY A 212 36.85 15.86 -6.25
CA GLY A 212 37.44 15.90 -4.90
C GLY A 212 37.23 14.64 -4.04
N LEU A 213 36.51 13.62 -4.53
CA LEU A 213 36.13 12.41 -3.77
C LEU A 213 37.31 11.49 -3.45
N ARG A 214 38.45 11.65 -4.15
CA ARG A 214 39.65 10.81 -3.97
C ARG A 214 40.25 10.90 -2.57
N GLU A 215 40.13 12.06 -1.92
CA GLU A 215 40.66 12.30 -0.56
C GLU A 215 39.80 11.62 0.52
N ASN A 216 38.51 11.38 0.24
CA ASN A 216 37.57 10.72 1.15
C ASN A 216 37.62 9.18 1.09
N VAL A 217 38.44 8.60 0.18
CA VAL A 217 38.59 7.14 0.05
C VAL A 217 39.57 6.61 1.09
N THR A 218 39.04 6.09 2.19
CA THR A 218 39.86 5.41 3.21
C THR A 218 40.47 4.11 2.67
N PRO A 219 41.64 3.66 3.19
CA PRO A 219 42.25 2.39 2.78
C PRO A 219 41.33 1.18 3.01
N ARG A 220 40.47 1.25 4.03
CA ARG A 220 39.41 0.27 4.31
C ARG A 220 38.38 0.20 3.19
N LEU A 221 37.92 1.34 2.70
CA LEU A 221 36.98 1.43 1.59
C LEU A 221 37.56 0.84 0.30
N ARG A 222 38.85 1.07 0.04
CA ARG A 222 39.57 0.50 -1.10
C ARG A 222 39.62 -1.03 -1.03
N MET A 223 39.81 -1.61 0.15
CA MET A 223 39.77 -3.07 0.33
C MET A 223 38.38 -3.66 0.06
N ILE A 224 37.30 -3.03 0.57
CA ILE A 224 35.92 -3.47 0.26
C ILE A 224 35.63 -3.36 -1.23
N LEU A 225 36.04 -2.27 -1.87
CA LEU A 225 35.85 -2.07 -3.30
C LEU A 225 36.58 -3.16 -4.11
N SER A 226 37.80 -3.53 -3.71
CA SER A 226 38.52 -4.64 -4.34
C SER A 226 37.83 -5.99 -4.14
N ALA A 227 37.25 -6.23 -2.95
CA ALA A 227 36.49 -7.45 -2.67
C ALA A 227 35.23 -7.57 -3.56
N ILE A 228 34.48 -6.47 -3.70
CA ILE A 228 33.30 -6.39 -4.58
C ILE A 228 33.70 -6.62 -6.02
N LEU A 229 34.81 -6.02 -6.49
CA LEU A 229 35.27 -6.17 -7.87
C LEU A 229 35.66 -7.63 -8.19
N VAL A 230 36.42 -8.27 -7.30
CA VAL A 230 36.82 -9.68 -7.48
C VAL A 230 35.59 -10.58 -7.50
N SER A 231 34.67 -10.42 -6.54
CA SER A 231 33.45 -11.22 -6.46
C SER A 231 32.54 -11.00 -7.69
N PHE A 232 32.35 -9.75 -8.13
CA PHE A 232 31.62 -9.42 -9.35
C PHE A 232 32.23 -10.10 -10.58
N LEU A 233 33.56 -10.02 -10.75
CA LEU A 233 34.24 -10.62 -11.90
C LEU A 233 34.05 -12.15 -11.94
N MET A 234 34.16 -12.82 -10.80
CA MET A 234 33.94 -14.26 -10.70
C MET A 234 32.50 -14.63 -11.08
N ILE A 235 31.50 -13.91 -10.56
CA ILE A 235 30.09 -14.14 -10.90
C ILE A 235 29.83 -13.87 -12.38
N TYR A 236 30.45 -12.83 -12.94
CA TYR A 236 30.29 -12.48 -14.35
C TYR A 236 30.83 -13.56 -15.29
N ILE A 237 32.02 -14.10 -15.00
CA ILE A 237 32.61 -15.22 -15.76
C ILE A 237 31.70 -16.44 -15.71
N ARG A 238 31.15 -16.77 -14.53
CA ARG A 238 30.15 -17.84 -14.38
C ARG A 238 28.94 -17.61 -15.28
N SER A 239 28.35 -16.41 -15.25
CA SER A 239 27.16 -16.10 -16.03
C SER A 239 27.40 -16.27 -17.54
N ILE A 240 28.59 -15.95 -18.04
CA ILE A 240 28.98 -16.19 -19.44
C ILE A 240 29.10 -17.70 -19.71
N TYR A 241 29.84 -18.43 -18.87
CA TYR A 241 29.99 -19.88 -19.00
C TYR A 241 28.62 -20.58 -19.06
N ARG A 242 27.74 -20.27 -18.11
CA ARG A 242 26.41 -20.89 -17.98
C ARG A 242 25.49 -20.57 -19.16
N THR A 243 25.60 -19.36 -19.71
CA THR A 243 24.86 -18.98 -20.93
C THR A 243 25.31 -19.82 -22.12
N ILE A 244 26.63 -20.01 -22.30
CA ILE A 244 27.19 -20.78 -23.43
C ILE A 244 26.91 -22.28 -23.25
N GLU A 245 27.06 -22.81 -22.04
CA GLU A 245 26.81 -24.21 -21.69
C GLU A 245 25.37 -24.62 -22.09
N LEU A 246 24.36 -23.86 -21.65
CA LEU A 246 22.97 -24.18 -21.91
C LEU A 246 22.51 -23.79 -23.32
N ALA A 247 23.15 -22.81 -23.96
CA ALA A 247 22.90 -22.49 -25.37
C ALA A 247 23.38 -23.60 -26.33
N GLN A 248 24.39 -24.40 -25.94
CA GLN A 248 24.83 -25.58 -26.70
C GLN A 248 23.91 -26.79 -26.55
N GLY A 249 22.98 -26.76 -25.58
CA GLY A 249 22.08 -27.86 -25.28
C GLY A 249 22.72 -29.02 -24.51
N TRP A 250 21.91 -30.01 -24.14
CA TRP A 250 22.30 -31.11 -23.23
C TRP A 250 23.34 -32.09 -23.78
N ASN A 251 23.56 -32.09 -25.11
CA ASN A 251 24.60 -32.88 -25.78
C ASN A 251 25.84 -32.04 -26.13
N GLY A 252 25.95 -30.82 -25.61
CA GLY A 252 27.06 -29.90 -25.88
C GLY A 252 28.41 -30.38 -25.32
N TYR A 253 29.50 -29.85 -25.87
CA TYR A 253 30.86 -30.20 -25.41
C TYR A 253 31.13 -29.73 -23.97
N LEU A 254 30.59 -28.56 -23.59
CA LEU A 254 30.80 -27.99 -22.25
C LEU A 254 30.11 -28.79 -21.14
N ILE A 255 28.86 -29.22 -21.36
CA ILE A 255 28.08 -29.92 -20.33
C ILE A 255 28.57 -31.37 -20.10
N THR A 256 29.13 -32.00 -21.14
CA THR A 256 29.61 -33.40 -21.09
C THR A 256 31.05 -33.54 -20.55
N HIS A 257 31.78 -32.44 -20.36
CA HIS A 257 33.16 -32.44 -19.83
C HIS A 257 33.23 -31.84 -18.43
N GLU A 258 33.42 -32.70 -17.42
CA GLU A 258 33.42 -32.32 -16.00
C GLU A 258 34.43 -31.20 -15.64
N GLY A 259 35.59 -31.16 -16.30
CA GLY A 259 36.66 -30.21 -15.95
C GLY A 259 36.25 -28.73 -16.11
N TYR A 260 35.43 -28.41 -17.12
CA TYR A 260 34.96 -27.04 -17.34
C TYR A 260 33.96 -26.61 -16.28
N PHE A 261 33.04 -27.49 -15.91
CA PHE A 261 32.09 -27.25 -14.82
C PHE A 261 32.82 -27.01 -13.48
N ILE A 262 33.82 -27.84 -13.14
CA ILE A 262 34.58 -27.66 -11.90
C ILE A 262 35.38 -26.33 -11.90
N GLY A 263 36.03 -25.99 -13.01
CA GLY A 263 36.87 -24.79 -13.08
C GLY A 263 36.07 -23.49 -13.21
N LEU A 264 35.12 -23.44 -14.14
CA LEU A 264 34.40 -22.25 -14.57
C LEU A 264 33.01 -22.08 -13.93
N ASP A 265 32.59 -23.01 -13.08
CA ASP A 265 31.37 -22.88 -12.28
C ASP A 265 31.69 -22.96 -10.77
N ALA A 266 32.33 -24.06 -10.33
CA ALA A 266 32.57 -24.33 -8.91
C ALA A 266 33.67 -23.47 -8.29
N ALA A 267 34.88 -23.52 -8.85
CA ALA A 267 36.07 -22.91 -8.25
C ALA A 267 35.93 -21.38 -8.16
N ILE A 268 35.39 -20.74 -9.20
CA ILE A 268 35.17 -19.30 -9.21
C ILE A 268 34.13 -18.84 -8.19
N MET A 269 33.11 -19.66 -7.89
CA MET A 269 32.11 -19.32 -6.87
C MET A 269 32.63 -19.46 -5.44
N VAL A 270 33.49 -20.46 -5.20
CA VAL A 270 34.22 -20.53 -3.92
C VAL A 270 35.04 -19.26 -3.71
N VAL A 271 35.75 -18.78 -4.74
CA VAL A 271 36.51 -17.52 -4.64
C VAL A 271 35.57 -16.33 -4.43
N ALA A 272 34.46 -16.26 -5.15
CA ALA A 272 33.49 -15.15 -5.07
C ALA A 272 32.94 -14.94 -3.64
N VAL A 273 32.69 -16.02 -2.90
CA VAL A 273 32.22 -15.97 -1.51
C VAL A 273 33.37 -15.87 -0.51
N ALA A 274 34.48 -16.58 -0.73
CA ALA A 274 35.60 -16.64 0.22
C ALA A 274 36.29 -15.28 0.41
N VAL A 275 36.25 -14.39 -0.59
CA VAL A 275 36.79 -13.02 -0.49
C VAL A 275 36.14 -12.21 0.62
N PHE A 276 34.87 -12.47 0.96
CA PHE A 276 34.16 -11.79 2.04
C PHE A 276 34.42 -12.38 3.43
N ILE A 277 35.23 -13.46 3.54
CA ILE A 277 35.67 -14.00 4.83
C ILE A 277 36.64 -13.01 5.51
N PRO A 278 37.81 -12.67 4.91
CA PRO A 278 38.75 -11.72 5.52
C PRO A 278 38.32 -10.26 5.37
N LEU A 279 37.59 -9.91 4.31
CA LEU A 279 37.22 -8.53 3.97
C LEU A 279 35.74 -8.26 4.24
N ASP A 280 35.28 -8.58 5.44
CA ASP A 280 33.86 -8.46 5.74
C ASP A 280 33.43 -6.96 5.80
N PRO A 281 32.48 -6.57 4.94
CA PRO A 281 32.00 -5.19 4.86
C PRO A 281 31.15 -4.76 6.06
N ALA A 282 30.48 -5.70 6.75
CA ALA A 282 29.64 -5.43 7.91
C ALA A 282 30.47 -5.15 9.18
N VAL A 283 31.66 -5.73 9.30
CA VAL A 283 32.66 -5.43 10.33
C VAL A 283 33.41 -4.15 10.01
N LEU A 284 33.76 -3.94 8.74
CA LEU A 284 34.61 -2.81 8.32
C LEU A 284 33.87 -1.47 8.21
N MET A 285 32.55 -1.48 7.95
CA MET A 285 31.68 -0.29 7.89
C MET A 285 30.90 -0.01 9.19
N ARG A 286 31.43 -0.36 10.37
CA ARG A 286 30.85 0.10 11.65
C ARG A 286 30.92 1.64 11.72
N VAL A 287 29.84 2.29 11.31
CA VAL A 287 29.58 3.71 11.57
C VAL A 287 29.29 3.87 13.07
N PRO A 288 30.07 4.65 13.83
CA PRO A 288 29.72 5.03 15.20
C PRO A 288 28.37 5.76 15.17
N LYS A 289 27.42 5.36 16.02
CA LYS A 289 26.16 6.08 16.21
C LYS A 289 26.44 7.38 16.99
N ASP A 290 27.03 8.37 16.34
CA ASP A 290 27.10 9.76 16.82
C ASP A 290 27.14 10.69 15.61
N THR A 291 26.03 10.78 14.89
CA THR A 291 25.73 11.96 14.08
C THR A 291 24.21 12.08 13.94
N THR A 292 23.60 12.69 14.94
CA THR A 292 22.37 13.45 14.78
C THR A 292 22.51 14.33 13.55
N THR A 293 21.50 14.30 12.69
CA THR A 293 21.29 15.21 11.56
C THR A 293 21.58 16.65 11.99
N LYS A 294 22.78 17.15 11.70
CA LYS A 294 23.02 18.60 11.66
C LYS A 294 22.43 19.10 10.36
N GLN A 295 21.33 19.81 10.52
CA GLN A 295 20.69 20.68 9.55
C GLN A 295 21.75 21.55 8.84
N PHE A 296 21.71 21.59 7.52
CA PHE A 296 22.57 22.46 6.71
C PHE A 296 22.31 23.93 7.10
N PRO A 297 23.34 24.75 7.37
CA PRO A 297 23.17 26.19 7.45
C PRO A 297 22.83 26.72 6.06
N GLY A 298 21.70 27.42 5.94
CA GLY A 298 21.40 28.23 4.78
C GLY A 298 22.44 29.34 4.64
N THR A 299 22.79 29.65 3.40
CA THR A 299 23.57 30.82 3.01
C THR A 299 22.79 32.09 3.34
N ASP A 300 23.24 32.84 4.34
CA ASP A 300 22.77 34.18 4.65
C ASP A 300 23.40 35.19 3.67
N THR A 301 22.54 35.96 3.00
CA THR A 301 22.91 37.22 2.34
C THR A 301 22.73 38.36 3.33
N ASP A 302 23.76 39.19 3.43
CA ASP A 302 23.93 40.33 4.32
C ASP A 302 22.76 41.34 4.34
N THR A 303 22.34 41.76 5.54
CA THR A 303 21.82 43.12 5.82
C THR A 303 22.18 43.53 7.26
N PRO A 304 22.62 44.78 7.52
CA PRO A 304 23.10 45.20 8.84
C PRO A 304 22.05 45.97 9.68
N ASP A 305 22.26 45.88 11.00
CA ASP A 305 21.90 46.81 12.08
C ASP A 305 20.45 46.95 12.59
N ALA A 306 20.21 46.48 13.83
CA ALA A 306 19.45 47.18 14.88
C ALA A 306 19.70 46.55 16.28
N PRO A 307 19.63 47.33 17.38
CA PRO A 307 20.46 47.12 18.57
C PRO A 307 19.87 46.22 19.66
N ARG A 308 20.77 45.59 20.41
CA ARG A 308 20.52 44.86 21.66
C ARG A 308 19.92 45.77 22.74
N ARG A 309 18.97 45.23 23.51
CA ARG A 309 18.69 45.67 24.88
C ARG A 309 18.85 44.47 25.81
N ASP A 310 19.69 44.68 26.80
CA ASP A 310 19.91 43.85 27.96
C ASP A 310 18.77 44.04 29.00
N ASP A 311 18.82 43.22 30.06
CA ASP A 311 18.03 43.24 31.31
C ASP A 311 16.74 42.38 31.29
N ASP A 312 16.40 41.50 32.23
CA ASP A 312 17.09 40.89 33.39
C ASP A 312 16.18 39.77 33.96
N LYS A 313 16.82 38.69 34.44
CA LYS A 313 16.47 37.72 35.52
C LYS A 313 15.08 37.06 35.72
N ALA A 314 15.20 35.71 35.87
CA ALA A 314 14.53 34.77 36.80
C ALA A 314 13.00 34.60 36.69
N ASP A 315 12.46 33.40 36.49
CA ASP A 315 12.42 32.33 37.49
C ASP A 315 12.51 30.91 36.91
N ASN A 316 13.14 30.03 37.70
CA ASN A 316 13.26 28.60 37.47
C ASN A 316 11.91 27.90 37.72
N GLU A 317 11.39 27.21 36.70
CA GLU A 317 10.53 26.04 36.89
C GLU A 317 11.23 24.83 36.29
N GLU A 318 11.62 23.89 37.17
CA GLU A 318 12.25 22.63 36.83
C GLU A 318 11.31 21.76 35.99
N GLU A 319 11.56 21.66 34.68
CA GLU A 319 11.02 20.58 33.86
C GLU A 319 11.81 19.30 34.18
N LYS A 320 11.16 18.37 34.92
CA LYS A 320 11.65 17.01 35.16
C LYS A 320 11.88 16.30 33.82
N VAL A 321 13.11 16.35 33.33
CA VAL A 321 13.62 15.40 32.34
C VAL A 321 13.73 14.05 33.05
N VAL A 322 12.88 13.10 32.64
CA VAL A 322 13.00 11.70 33.05
C VAL A 322 14.36 11.20 32.59
N GLY A 323 15.24 10.96 33.55
CA GLY A 323 16.57 10.38 33.31
C GLY A 323 16.44 9.03 32.60
N GLU A 324 17.23 8.89 31.54
CA GLU A 324 17.48 7.62 30.88
C GLU A 324 18.26 6.72 31.86
N PRO A 325 17.85 5.47 32.11
CA PRO A 325 18.54 4.63 33.07
C PRO A 325 19.92 4.25 32.52
N ASP A 326 20.94 4.45 33.35
CA ASP A 326 22.32 4.05 33.11
C ASP A 326 22.40 2.60 32.62
N ARG A 327 23.03 2.41 31.45
CA ARG A 327 23.17 1.09 30.83
C ARG A 327 24.42 0.42 31.41
N GLU A 328 24.22 -0.48 32.36
CA GLU A 328 25.25 -1.39 32.88
C GLU A 328 25.99 -2.15 31.74
N PRO A 329 27.28 -2.49 31.93
CA PRO A 329 28.05 -3.26 30.96
C PRO A 329 27.41 -4.63 30.71
N ALA A 330 27.36 -5.01 29.43
CA ALA A 330 26.61 -6.13 28.88
C ALA A 330 26.87 -7.47 29.59
N ALA A 331 25.96 -7.87 30.46
CA ALA A 331 25.76 -9.26 30.84
C ALA A 331 25.05 -10.01 29.70
N HIS A 332 25.52 -11.23 29.41
CA HIS A 332 24.97 -12.15 28.40
C HIS A 332 23.43 -12.19 28.41
N GLN A 333 22.79 -11.51 27.45
CA GLN A 333 21.35 -11.63 27.24
C GLN A 333 21.05 -12.87 26.40
N GLY A 334 20.29 -13.80 26.98
CA GLY A 334 19.89 -15.06 26.34
C GLY A 334 19.16 -14.86 25.01
N TRP A 335 19.37 -15.81 24.10
CA TRP A 335 18.80 -15.87 22.74
C TRP A 335 17.29 -15.56 22.70
N TRP A 336 16.52 -16.05 23.68
CA TRP A 336 15.08 -15.81 23.81
C TRP A 336 14.70 -14.34 24.03
N GLN A 337 15.47 -13.57 24.81
CA GLN A 337 15.23 -12.13 24.95
C GLN A 337 15.54 -11.39 23.65
N SER A 338 16.54 -11.85 22.89
CA SER A 338 16.92 -11.21 21.63
C SER A 338 15.91 -11.48 20.51
N VAL A 339 15.29 -12.67 20.46
CA VAL A 339 14.16 -12.97 19.56
C VAL A 339 12.95 -12.12 19.95
N ARG A 340 12.67 -11.97 21.24
CA ARG A 340 11.57 -11.12 21.74
C ARG A 340 11.77 -9.64 21.36
N ASN A 341 13.00 -9.15 21.46
CA ASN A 341 13.36 -7.78 21.11
C ASN A 341 13.38 -7.54 19.60
N TRP A 342 13.81 -8.53 18.80
CA TRP A 342 13.70 -8.50 17.34
C TRP A 342 12.23 -8.50 16.91
N GLY A 343 11.40 -9.36 17.49
CA GLY A 343 9.94 -9.34 17.27
C GLY A 343 9.30 -8.02 17.68
N ALA A 344 9.77 -7.38 18.76
CA ALA A 344 9.31 -6.07 19.19
C ALA A 344 9.75 -4.92 18.26
N ALA A 345 10.98 -4.97 17.72
CA ALA A 345 11.50 -4.00 16.76
C ALA A 345 10.84 -4.15 15.39
N PHE A 346 10.71 -5.39 14.90
CA PHE A 346 9.96 -5.73 13.70
C PHE A 346 8.51 -5.23 13.83
N LYS A 347 7.83 -5.52 14.95
CA LYS A 347 6.49 -5.00 15.25
C LYS A 347 6.41 -3.48 15.33
N LYS A 348 7.50 -2.77 15.64
CA LYS A 348 7.57 -1.30 15.72
C LYS A 348 7.74 -0.67 14.33
N ASP A 349 8.66 -1.18 13.52
CA ASP A 349 8.92 -0.72 12.14
C ASP A 349 7.75 -1.04 11.19
N LEU A 350 7.01 -2.06 11.57
CA LEU A 350 5.82 -2.46 10.88
C LEU A 350 4.54 -1.79 11.43
N GLY A 351 4.53 -1.42 12.72
CA GLY A 351 3.39 -0.83 13.43
C GLY A 351 3.38 0.71 13.48
N SER A 352 4.44 1.37 13.03
CA SER A 352 4.50 2.82 12.80
C SER A 352 4.36 3.09 11.32
N ALA A 353 3.12 3.07 10.82
CA ALA A 353 2.82 3.99 9.73
C ALA A 353 2.63 5.35 10.42
N ASP A 354 3.37 6.38 10.00
CA ASP A 354 3.20 7.77 10.43
C ASP A 354 1.86 8.35 9.92
N ILE A 355 0.77 7.58 10.04
CA ILE A 355 -0.61 7.97 9.74
C ILE A 355 -0.98 9.23 10.53
N LYS A 356 -0.36 9.44 11.70
CA LYS A 356 -0.59 10.65 12.50
C LYS A 356 -0.04 11.90 11.84
N ASP A 357 1.08 11.80 11.12
CA ASP A 357 1.65 12.95 10.43
C ASP A 357 0.90 13.18 9.10
N ASP A 358 0.54 12.13 8.35
CA ASP A 358 -0.33 12.24 7.17
C ASP A 358 -1.72 12.84 7.49
N VAL A 359 -2.36 12.42 8.59
CA VAL A 359 -3.65 12.97 9.05
C VAL A 359 -3.50 14.43 9.46
N ARG A 360 -2.38 14.79 10.11
CA ARG A 360 -2.08 16.18 10.50
C ARG A 360 -1.81 17.05 9.29
N ASP A 361 -1.10 16.54 8.29
CA ASP A 361 -0.82 17.26 7.04
C ASP A 361 -2.11 17.51 6.24
N VAL A 362 -2.99 16.50 6.13
CA VAL A 362 -4.30 16.67 5.46
C VAL A 362 -5.21 17.65 6.21
N ILE A 363 -5.23 17.64 7.54
CA ILE A 363 -6.02 18.61 8.32
C ILE A 363 -5.37 20.01 8.28
N GLY A 364 -4.03 20.07 8.21
CA GLY A 364 -3.26 21.28 7.96
C GLY A 364 -3.60 21.92 6.60
N ASP A 365 -3.76 21.10 5.55
CA ASP A 365 -4.17 21.54 4.21
C ASP A 365 -5.59 22.11 4.17
N ILE A 366 -6.47 21.68 5.09
CA ILE A 366 -7.81 22.27 5.29
C ILE A 366 -7.72 23.64 6.01
N GLY A 367 -6.52 24.02 6.48
CA GLY A 367 -6.23 25.27 7.17
C GLY A 367 -6.41 25.19 8.69
N ILE A 368 -6.42 23.99 9.27
CA ILE A 368 -6.65 23.76 10.71
C ILE A 368 -5.38 23.21 11.36
N ASP A 369 -4.73 24.00 12.21
CA ASP A 369 -3.60 23.53 13.02
C ASP A 369 -4.09 22.97 14.37
N LEU A 370 -4.10 21.63 14.49
CA LEU A 370 -4.45 20.92 15.73
C LEU A 370 -3.57 21.32 16.92
N HIS A 371 -2.29 21.63 16.70
CA HIS A 371 -1.36 21.95 17.78
C HIS A 371 -1.68 23.32 18.39
N THR A 372 -1.98 24.31 17.54
CA THR A 372 -2.45 25.63 17.99
C THR A 372 -3.77 25.53 18.75
N ILE A 373 -4.74 24.75 18.25
CA ILE A 373 -6.02 24.54 18.96
C ILE A 373 -5.78 23.95 20.36
N ARG A 374 -4.94 22.92 20.48
CA ARG A 374 -4.64 22.29 21.77
C ARG A 374 -3.92 23.24 22.74
N LYS A 375 -3.00 24.07 22.23
CA LYS A 375 -2.27 25.06 23.03
C LYS A 375 -3.22 26.13 23.58
N ILE A 376 -4.22 26.53 22.80
CA ILE A 376 -5.29 27.44 23.22
C ILE A 376 -6.16 26.79 24.31
N THR A 377 -6.54 25.51 24.15
CA THR A 377 -7.42 24.81 25.10
C THR A 377 -6.72 24.43 26.42
N LYS A 378 -5.42 24.11 26.39
CA LYS A 378 -4.64 23.75 27.60
C LYS A 378 -4.14 24.95 28.41
N GLY A 379 -4.18 26.15 27.86
CA GLY A 379 -3.83 27.38 28.58
C GLY A 379 -4.89 27.76 29.61
N LYS A 380 -4.69 27.37 30.88
CA LYS A 380 -5.41 27.98 32.02
C LYS A 380 -5.03 29.46 32.10
N GLY A 381 -5.87 30.36 31.58
CA GLY A 381 -5.68 31.78 31.80
C GLY A 381 -6.52 32.65 30.89
N GLY A 382 -7.72 33.00 31.34
CA GLY A 382 -8.36 34.23 30.86
C GLY A 382 -7.47 35.41 31.20
N ARG A 383 -6.70 35.92 30.23
CA ARG A 383 -6.18 37.29 30.14
C ARG A 383 -5.50 37.48 28.76
N ASN A 384 -6.01 38.47 28.04
CA ASN A 384 -5.50 39.08 26.80
C ASN A 384 -5.67 38.31 25.48
N ILE A 385 -6.91 38.27 24.99
CA ILE A 385 -7.29 37.91 23.60
C ILE A 385 -7.16 39.14 22.66
N THR A 386 -6.32 40.13 22.98
CA THR A 386 -6.17 41.37 22.18
C THR A 386 -4.82 41.53 21.49
N SER A 387 -3.83 40.66 21.74
CA SER A 387 -2.49 40.77 21.11
C SER A 387 -2.19 39.70 20.04
N LEU A 388 -3.12 38.79 19.74
CA LEU A 388 -2.87 37.66 18.82
C LEU A 388 -3.43 37.83 17.40
N VAL A 389 -3.97 39.01 17.07
CA VAL A 389 -4.38 39.34 15.68
C VAL A 389 -3.20 39.82 14.82
N GLY A 390 -2.00 39.98 15.39
CA GLY A 390 -0.84 40.54 14.68
C GLY A 390 -0.08 39.59 13.76
N SER A 391 -0.12 38.26 13.98
CA SER A 391 0.85 37.33 13.36
C SER A 391 0.24 36.18 12.55
N SER A 392 -1.09 36.13 12.38
CA SER A 392 -1.75 35.20 11.44
C SER A 392 -2.42 35.92 10.26
N VAL A 393 -2.12 37.21 10.04
CA VAL A 393 -2.72 38.05 8.98
C VAL A 393 -1.95 37.99 7.65
N THR A 394 -0.88 37.20 7.53
CA THR A 394 -0.17 37.03 6.26
C THR A 394 -0.18 35.57 5.80
N LEU A 395 -1.25 35.17 5.09
CA LEU A 395 -1.16 34.11 4.08
C LEU A 395 -2.16 34.35 2.94
N ALA A 396 -1.57 34.68 1.78
CA ALA A 396 -2.05 34.59 0.41
C ALA A 396 -3.36 35.32 0.01
N ARG A 397 -3.22 36.59 -0.41
CA ARG A 397 -4.00 37.12 -1.54
C ARG A 397 -3.50 36.43 -2.83
N PRO A 398 -4.35 35.87 -3.71
CA PRO A 398 -3.93 35.57 -5.06
C PRO A 398 -3.73 36.91 -5.81
N ALA A 399 -2.47 37.26 -6.05
CA ALA A 399 -2.12 38.38 -6.92
C ALA A 399 -2.23 37.92 -8.37
N PHE A 400 -3.36 38.22 -9.03
CA PHE A 400 -3.44 38.24 -10.47
C PHE A 400 -3.18 39.67 -10.96
N GLY A 401 -1.96 39.88 -11.47
CA GLY A 401 -1.65 40.75 -12.61
C GLY A 401 -1.69 42.27 -12.41
N LEU A 402 -0.53 42.88 -12.16
CA LEU A 402 -0.13 44.10 -12.88
C LEU A 402 1.35 43.95 -13.27
N ARG A 403 1.56 43.99 -14.59
CA ARG A 403 2.79 43.71 -15.33
C ARG A 403 3.76 44.88 -15.23
N SER A 404 5.05 44.55 -15.11
CA SER A 404 6.19 45.45 -15.31
C SER A 404 6.29 45.85 -16.78
N GLU A 405 6.36 47.14 -17.07
CA GLU A 405 6.80 47.67 -18.35
C GLU A 405 8.33 47.84 -18.37
N SER A 406 8.96 47.32 -19.42
CA SER A 406 10.15 47.92 -20.03
C SER A 406 10.19 47.57 -21.54
N THR A 407 9.82 48.57 -22.35
CA THR A 407 10.35 49.00 -23.67
C THR A 407 10.66 47.99 -24.79
N SER A 408 9.97 48.09 -25.94
CA SER A 408 10.56 48.13 -27.30
C SER A 408 9.55 48.47 -28.43
N THR A 409 9.81 49.58 -29.14
CA THR A 409 9.72 49.85 -30.61
C THR A 409 8.41 49.79 -31.44
N LEU A 410 7.94 50.99 -31.88
CA LEU A 410 7.42 51.47 -33.20
C LEU A 410 6.33 50.70 -34.02
N PRO A 411 5.58 51.37 -34.96
CA PRO A 411 4.80 52.62 -34.89
C PRO A 411 3.37 52.47 -35.49
N THR A 412 2.51 53.51 -35.45
CA THR A 412 1.80 54.12 -36.62
C THR A 412 0.51 54.90 -36.23
N MET A 413 0.55 56.19 -36.60
CA MET A 413 -0.48 57.17 -36.97
C MET A 413 -1.47 57.77 -35.96
N GLY A 414 -1.40 59.11 -35.86
CA GLY A 414 -2.28 60.02 -35.12
C GLY A 414 -3.62 60.32 -35.81
N PRO A 415 -4.25 61.48 -35.57
CA PRO A 415 -3.63 62.78 -35.86
C PRO A 415 -3.74 63.85 -34.74
N SER A 416 -2.81 64.79 -34.86
CA SER A 416 -2.92 66.24 -34.59
C SER A 416 -3.08 66.71 -33.14
N ALA A 417 -1.98 67.17 -32.50
CA ALA A 417 -1.41 68.53 -32.62
C ALA A 417 -2.22 69.54 -31.77
N MET A 418 -1.63 70.39 -30.93
CA MET A 418 -0.31 71.00 -31.03
C MET A 418 0.01 71.73 -29.71
N THR A 419 1.27 71.65 -29.27
CA THR A 419 2.15 72.74 -28.74
C THR A 419 1.68 73.59 -27.55
N SER A 420 2.48 73.92 -26.52
CA SER A 420 3.94 74.05 -26.41
C SER A 420 4.37 74.22 -24.94
N ALA A 421 5.56 73.69 -24.64
CA ALA A 421 6.43 73.89 -23.46
C ALA A 421 6.88 75.38 -23.29
N PRO A 422 7.82 75.79 -22.38
CA PRO A 422 8.65 74.98 -21.49
C PRO A 422 8.90 75.44 -20.03
N SER A 423 9.26 74.42 -19.24
CA SER A 423 10.25 74.27 -18.16
C SER A 423 11.06 75.46 -17.59
N SER A 424 11.20 75.44 -16.25
CA SER A 424 12.45 75.43 -15.43
C SER A 424 13.45 76.60 -15.59
N ALA A 425 14.12 77.17 -14.59
CA ALA A 425 14.46 76.76 -13.24
C ALA A 425 15.08 77.95 -12.46
N SER A 426 15.10 77.81 -11.12
CA SER A 426 16.12 78.35 -10.18
C SER A 426 16.12 79.87 -9.85
N PRO A 427 16.81 80.34 -8.79
CA PRO A 427 16.98 79.82 -7.43
C PRO A 427 16.66 80.89 -6.34
N SER A 428 16.64 80.44 -5.06
CA SER A 428 16.72 81.18 -3.78
C SER A 428 16.85 82.72 -3.75
N GLY A 429 16.00 83.40 -2.94
CA GLY A 429 16.26 84.75 -2.42
C GLY A 429 15.07 85.53 -1.83
N ILE A 430 15.03 85.64 -0.49
CA ILE A 430 14.71 86.79 0.40
C ILE A 430 13.71 87.91 -0.04
N ALA A 431 12.70 88.12 0.84
CA ALA A 431 11.99 89.35 1.29
C ALA A 431 10.97 90.17 0.41
N THR A 432 9.67 90.05 0.79
CA THR A 432 8.60 91.10 1.05
C THR A 432 8.18 92.15 -0.02
N PRO A 433 6.99 92.84 0.05
CA PRO A 433 5.67 92.55 0.68
C PRO A 433 4.39 93.00 -0.14
N ILE A 434 3.18 92.82 0.45
CA ILE A 434 1.87 93.54 0.26
C ILE A 434 1.03 93.17 -0.99
N THR A 435 -0.16 92.55 -0.87
CA THR A 435 -1.44 93.18 -0.44
C THR A 435 -2.48 92.14 0.00
N PRO A 436 -3.26 92.39 1.08
CA PRO A 436 -4.30 91.48 1.55
C PRO A 436 -5.67 91.86 0.97
N ARG A 437 -6.46 90.86 0.53
CA ARG A 437 -7.90 91.01 0.34
C ARG A 437 -8.63 90.17 1.38
N LYS A 438 -9.36 90.86 2.26
CA LYS A 438 -10.20 90.33 3.33
C LYS A 438 -11.25 89.34 2.78
N PHE A 439 -11.28 88.14 3.34
CA PHE A 439 -12.52 87.40 3.58
C PHE A 439 -12.56 87.04 5.06
N GLY A 440 -13.42 87.74 5.80
CA GLY A 440 -13.74 87.41 7.17
C GLY A 440 -14.77 86.29 7.19
N ALA A 441 -14.38 85.14 7.71
CA ALA A 441 -15.27 84.18 8.33
C ALA A 441 -14.47 83.57 9.48
N GLY A 442 -14.60 84.17 10.67
CA GLY A 442 -14.07 83.56 11.88
C GLY A 442 -14.79 82.23 12.06
N VAL A 443 -14.04 81.13 11.99
CA VAL A 443 -14.56 79.83 12.39
C VAL A 443 -14.69 79.88 13.90
N ASP A 444 -15.92 79.87 14.40
CA ASP A 444 -16.20 79.92 15.83
C ASP A 444 -15.51 78.71 16.51
N PRO A 445 -14.65 78.92 17.53
CA PRO A 445 -13.98 77.83 18.24
C PRO A 445 -14.96 76.77 18.77
N HIS A 446 -16.19 77.18 19.06
CA HIS A 446 -17.24 76.29 19.52
C HIS A 446 -17.73 75.32 18.43
N ASP A 447 -17.77 75.75 17.17
CA ASP A 447 -18.16 74.90 16.04
C ASP A 447 -17.08 73.88 15.68
N VAL A 448 -15.80 74.26 15.81
CA VAL A 448 -14.67 73.33 15.64
C VAL A 448 -14.66 72.28 16.74
N ALA A 449 -14.89 72.69 17.99
CA ALA A 449 -14.98 71.77 19.12
C ALA A 449 -16.16 70.79 18.98
N HIS A 450 -17.32 71.28 18.51
CA HIS A 450 -18.49 70.43 18.26
C HIS A 450 -18.26 69.48 17.08
N ALA A 451 -17.59 69.92 16.02
CA ALA A 451 -17.19 69.07 14.90
C ALA A 451 -16.20 67.97 15.35
N LEU A 452 -15.17 68.32 16.12
CA LEU A 452 -14.20 67.38 16.69
C LEU A 452 -14.86 66.39 17.65
N LYS A 453 -15.81 66.82 18.49
CA LYS A 453 -16.59 65.95 19.36
C LYS A 453 -17.44 64.97 18.55
N LYS A 454 -18.12 65.44 17.52
CA LYS A 454 -18.94 64.62 16.61
C LYS A 454 -18.08 63.65 15.79
N LEU A 455 -16.85 64.04 15.44
CA LEU A 455 -15.86 63.19 14.76
C LEU A 455 -15.29 62.13 15.71
N LYS A 456 -14.97 62.49 16.95
CA LYS A 456 -14.54 61.57 18.02
C LYS A 456 -15.62 60.56 18.37
N GLU A 457 -16.89 60.98 18.45
CA GLU A 457 -18.04 60.09 18.65
C GLU A 457 -18.27 59.18 17.44
N LYS A 458 -18.12 59.68 16.21
CA LYS A 458 -18.18 58.85 14.98
C LYS A 458 -17.05 57.84 14.90
N MET A 459 -15.82 58.24 15.26
CA MET A 459 -14.66 57.34 15.32
C MET A 459 -14.86 56.27 16.39
N GLY A 460 -15.27 56.62 17.61
CA GLY A 460 -15.59 55.62 18.65
C GLY A 460 -16.74 54.66 18.28
N LYS A 461 -17.75 55.13 17.53
CA LYS A 461 -18.79 54.28 16.95
C LYS A 461 -18.26 53.37 15.84
N ARG A 462 -17.26 53.80 15.06
CA ARG A 462 -16.61 53.00 14.03
C ARG A 462 -15.72 51.92 14.67
N ASP A 463 -14.94 52.28 15.68
CA ASP A 463 -14.06 51.35 16.42
C ASP A 463 -14.86 50.28 17.15
N SER A 464 -15.99 50.65 17.78
CA SER A 464 -16.87 49.68 18.44
C SER A 464 -17.60 48.76 17.46
N ARG A 465 -17.98 49.22 16.26
CA ARG A 465 -18.51 48.35 15.20
C ARG A 465 -17.44 47.40 14.69
N GLN A 466 -16.22 47.88 14.51
CA GLN A 466 -15.08 47.06 14.08
C GLN A 466 -14.74 45.99 15.11
N ALA A 467 -14.70 46.35 16.40
CA ALA A 467 -14.46 45.40 17.48
C ALA A 467 -15.54 44.29 17.52
N LYS A 468 -16.82 44.66 17.37
CA LYS A 468 -17.93 43.69 17.29
C LYS A 468 -17.82 42.79 16.06
N TYR A 469 -17.43 43.34 14.91
CA TYR A 469 -17.19 42.57 13.70
C TYR A 469 -16.04 41.58 13.88
N VAL A 470 -14.91 42.00 14.47
CA VAL A 470 -13.76 41.13 14.75
C VAL A 470 -14.14 40.00 15.71
N GLN A 471 -14.90 40.31 16.77
CA GLN A 471 -15.39 39.30 17.72
C GLN A 471 -16.33 38.29 17.04
N ALA A 472 -17.31 38.76 16.27
CA ALA A 472 -18.24 37.91 15.53
C ALA A 472 -17.51 37.04 14.49
N LYS A 473 -16.48 37.59 13.83
CA LYS A 473 -15.64 36.86 12.88
C LYS A 473 -14.81 35.76 13.57
N SER A 474 -14.29 36.02 14.77
CA SER A 474 -13.56 35.03 15.57
C SER A 474 -14.47 33.88 16.02
N GLU A 475 -15.66 34.19 16.53
CA GLU A 475 -16.63 33.19 16.96
C GLU A 475 -17.12 32.33 15.78
N LEU A 476 -17.36 32.96 14.63
CA LEU A 476 -17.69 32.25 13.40
C LEU A 476 -16.55 31.32 12.99
N ALA A 477 -15.28 31.73 13.10
CA ALA A 477 -14.14 30.87 12.79
C ALA A 477 -14.10 29.59 13.65
N HIS A 478 -14.46 29.67 14.93
CA HIS A 478 -14.52 28.49 15.82
C HIS A 478 -15.65 27.54 15.39
N ARG A 479 -16.84 28.07 15.10
CA ARG A 479 -17.98 27.29 14.60
C ARG A 479 -17.66 26.64 13.25
N ARG A 480 -16.97 27.35 12.36
CA ARG A 480 -16.49 26.84 11.06
C ARG A 480 -15.54 25.65 11.23
N ASN A 481 -14.56 25.77 12.11
CA ASN A 481 -13.60 24.69 12.37
C ASN A 481 -14.30 23.43 12.87
N LEU A 482 -15.29 23.56 13.77
CA LEU A 482 -16.09 22.43 14.23
C LEU A 482 -16.81 21.72 13.07
N VAL A 483 -17.43 22.48 12.15
CA VAL A 483 -18.10 21.90 10.97
C VAL A 483 -17.11 21.15 10.08
N LEU A 484 -15.96 21.75 9.76
CA LEU A 484 -14.93 21.13 8.92
C LEU A 484 -14.40 19.83 9.55
N LEU A 485 -14.08 19.88 10.85
CA LEU A 485 -13.57 18.73 11.58
C LEU A 485 -14.62 17.61 11.67
N MET A 486 -15.91 17.96 11.82
CA MET A 486 -17.00 17.00 11.87
C MET A 486 -17.21 16.30 10.53
N VAL A 487 -17.17 17.06 9.42
CA VAL A 487 -17.25 16.49 8.07
C VAL A 487 -16.06 15.58 7.79
N TYR A 488 -14.85 16.04 8.15
CA TYR A 488 -13.64 15.23 8.05
C TYR A 488 -13.79 13.91 8.82
N ALA A 489 -14.25 13.95 10.08
CA ALA A 489 -14.43 12.76 10.90
C ALA A 489 -15.47 11.80 10.31
N PHE A 490 -16.62 12.30 9.83
CA PHE A 490 -17.62 11.46 9.18
C PHE A 490 -17.09 10.78 7.92
N MET A 491 -16.32 11.51 7.11
CA MET A 491 -15.72 10.95 5.89
C MET A 491 -14.60 9.96 6.19
N ALA A 492 -13.73 10.26 7.16
CA ALA A 492 -12.61 9.40 7.56
C ALA A 492 -13.07 8.07 8.18
N TYR A 493 -14.21 8.08 8.88
CA TYR A 493 -14.73 6.90 9.57
C TYR A 493 -15.81 6.12 8.78
N GLY A 494 -16.15 6.57 7.57
CA GLY A 494 -17.04 5.83 6.67
C GLY A 494 -18.53 6.04 6.96
N ALA A 495 -18.94 7.24 7.36
CA ALA A 495 -20.34 7.58 7.46
C ALA A 495 -21.02 7.54 6.06
N PRO A 496 -22.31 7.14 5.96
CA PRO A 496 -23.03 7.11 4.70
C PRO A 496 -23.10 8.49 4.04
N SER A 497 -22.61 8.61 2.82
CA SER A 497 -22.36 9.92 2.20
C SER A 497 -23.62 10.73 1.93
N HIS A 498 -24.72 10.07 1.57
CA HIS A 498 -26.01 10.72 1.28
C HIS A 498 -26.62 11.45 2.48
N ARG A 499 -26.11 11.20 3.69
CA ARG A 499 -26.58 11.80 4.93
C ARG A 499 -25.70 12.93 5.41
N ILE A 500 -24.43 12.95 5.01
CA ILE A 500 -23.46 13.97 5.44
C ILE A 500 -23.99 15.37 5.11
N GLU A 501 -24.58 15.57 3.93
CA GLU A 501 -25.20 16.85 3.56
C GLU A 501 -26.31 17.26 4.53
N GLN A 502 -27.22 16.34 4.88
CA GLN A 502 -28.31 16.63 5.82
C GLN A 502 -27.78 16.88 7.24
N TYR A 503 -26.75 16.16 7.67
CA TYR A 503 -26.12 16.37 8.97
C TYR A 503 -25.45 17.73 9.06
N VAL A 504 -24.71 18.14 8.03
CA VAL A 504 -24.06 19.45 7.97
C VAL A 504 -25.07 20.59 7.88
N LEU A 505 -26.14 20.45 7.11
CA LEU A 505 -27.22 21.45 7.06
C LEU A 505 -27.92 21.61 8.43
N ALA A 506 -28.14 20.51 9.15
CA ALA A 506 -28.66 20.56 10.51
C ALA A 506 -27.64 21.20 11.49
N LEU A 507 -26.34 20.95 11.29
CA LEU A 507 -25.27 21.56 12.07
C LEU A 507 -25.20 23.08 11.83
N PHE A 508 -25.31 23.53 10.59
CA PHE A 508 -25.40 24.94 10.24
C PHE A 508 -26.58 25.63 10.94
N LYS A 509 -27.75 24.97 10.94
CA LYS A 509 -28.92 25.49 11.67
C LYS A 509 -28.70 25.54 13.18
N ALA A 510 -28.05 24.53 13.77
CA ALA A 510 -27.77 24.49 15.20
C ALA A 510 -26.71 25.51 15.64
N LEU A 511 -25.74 25.81 14.77
CA LEU A 511 -24.66 26.76 15.01
C LEU A 511 -24.98 28.19 14.54
N ASP A 512 -26.20 28.44 14.05
CA ASP A 512 -26.62 29.73 13.49
C ASP A 512 -25.66 30.24 12.40
N MET A 513 -25.38 29.38 11.43
CA MET A 513 -24.48 29.63 10.31
C MET A 513 -25.20 29.48 8.97
N ASP A 514 -24.87 30.35 8.02
CA ASP A 514 -25.32 30.23 6.64
C ASP A 514 -24.28 29.53 5.77
N GLY A 515 -24.68 28.41 5.14
CA GLY A 515 -23.79 27.65 4.28
C GLY A 515 -24.51 26.64 3.40
N ARG A 516 -23.76 26.10 2.43
CA ARG A 516 -24.15 25.02 1.54
C ARG A 516 -23.06 23.97 1.54
N VAL A 517 -23.45 22.72 1.37
CA VAL A 517 -22.52 21.60 1.27
C VAL A 517 -22.91 20.78 0.04
N ASN A 518 -21.91 20.32 -0.69
CA ASN A 518 -22.05 19.41 -1.81
C ASN A 518 -21.07 18.26 -1.59
N TYR A 519 -21.58 17.03 -1.64
CA TYR A 519 -20.75 15.84 -1.48
C TYR A 519 -20.48 15.18 -2.82
N THR A 520 -19.21 14.92 -3.12
CA THR A 520 -18.74 14.13 -4.25
C THR A 520 -17.88 12.97 -3.74
N VAL A 521 -17.63 11.93 -4.54
CA VAL A 521 -16.90 10.73 -4.08
C VAL A 521 -15.54 11.09 -3.44
N GLY A 522 -15.39 10.79 -2.15
CA GLY A 522 -14.16 11.05 -1.39
C GLY A 522 -13.87 12.52 -1.09
N CYS A 523 -14.81 13.43 -1.36
CA CYS A 523 -14.61 14.87 -1.28
C CYS A 523 -15.90 15.63 -0.89
N ALA A 524 -15.85 16.44 0.15
CA ALA A 524 -16.95 17.34 0.53
C ALA A 524 -16.56 18.80 0.25
N GLU A 525 -17.35 19.48 -0.56
CA GLU A 525 -17.23 20.90 -0.83
C GLU A 525 -18.19 21.66 0.10
N ILE A 526 -17.65 22.51 0.96
CA ILE A 526 -18.43 23.26 1.94
C ILE A 526 -18.25 24.75 1.67
N CYS A 527 -19.32 25.41 1.27
CA CYS A 527 -19.39 26.85 1.07
C CYS A 527 -20.02 27.49 2.29
N PHE A 528 -19.33 28.45 2.89
CA PHE A 528 -19.87 29.22 4.00
C PHE A 528 -19.96 30.69 3.62
N ILE A 529 -21.01 31.33 4.10
CA ILE A 529 -21.32 32.73 3.81
C ILE A 529 -20.86 33.56 5.00
N ASN A 530 -19.96 34.53 4.76
CA ASN A 530 -19.49 35.41 5.83
C ASN A 530 -20.55 36.47 6.19
N PRO A 531 -20.53 36.97 7.45
CA PRO A 531 -21.31 38.12 7.85
C PRO A 531 -20.91 39.35 7.03
N VAL A 532 -21.88 40.25 6.84
CA VAL A 532 -21.74 41.48 6.06
C VAL A 532 -20.62 42.35 6.64
N ASP A 533 -19.68 42.76 5.79
CA ASP A 533 -18.57 43.62 6.19
C ASP A 533 -19.09 45.04 6.48
N PRO A 534 -18.71 45.67 7.62
CA PRO A 534 -19.05 47.06 7.91
C PRO A 534 -18.51 48.06 6.87
N GLU A 535 -17.42 47.74 6.17
CA GLU A 535 -16.78 48.61 5.18
C GLU A 535 -17.38 48.45 3.77
N ASP A 536 -17.89 47.26 3.43
CA ASP A 536 -18.61 46.98 2.19
C ASP A 536 -19.89 46.17 2.46
N PRO A 537 -21.02 46.86 2.71
CA PRO A 537 -22.29 46.19 3.01
C PRO A 537 -22.98 45.58 1.79
N ILE A 538 -22.47 45.84 0.57
CA ILE A 538 -23.09 45.41 -0.68
C ILE A 538 -22.55 44.04 -1.10
N THR A 539 -21.27 43.75 -0.85
CA THR A 539 -20.67 42.46 -1.21
C THR A 539 -20.67 41.48 -0.03
N ARG A 540 -21.32 40.32 -0.21
CA ARG A 540 -21.17 39.17 0.71
C ARG A 540 -20.03 38.29 0.21
N SER A 541 -18.99 38.15 1.03
CA SER A 541 -17.93 37.19 0.74
C SER A 541 -18.38 35.77 1.12
N ALA A 542 -18.20 34.84 0.20
CA ALA A 542 -18.33 33.41 0.46
C ALA A 542 -16.95 32.78 0.27
N TYR A 543 -16.63 31.78 1.08
CA TYR A 543 -15.44 30.97 0.86
C TYR A 543 -15.84 29.50 0.87
N THR A 544 -15.18 28.75 0.00
CA THR A 544 -15.42 27.33 -0.16
C THR A 544 -14.20 26.58 0.31
N THR A 545 -14.40 25.59 1.18
CA THR A 545 -13.36 24.69 1.65
C THR A 545 -13.66 23.29 1.16
N LEU A 546 -12.61 22.62 0.69
CA LEU A 546 -12.70 21.27 0.17
C LEU A 546 -12.08 20.30 1.18
N VAL A 547 -12.87 19.35 1.66
CA VAL A 547 -12.46 18.35 2.65
C VAL A 547 -12.32 17.01 1.95
N LYS A 548 -11.11 16.44 1.97
CA LYS A 548 -10.84 15.08 1.47
C LYS A 548 -10.53 14.16 2.64
N ALA A 549 -11.23 13.04 2.70
CA ALA A 549 -10.97 11.97 3.65
C ALA A 549 -11.60 10.67 3.13
N GLY A 550 -11.02 9.54 3.51
CA GLY A 550 -11.54 8.22 3.17
C GLY A 550 -11.04 7.18 4.15
N GLY A 551 -11.93 6.30 4.58
CA GLY A 551 -11.64 5.23 5.51
C GLY A 551 -12.91 4.58 6.04
N LEU A 552 -12.74 3.55 6.86
CA LEU A 552 -13.83 2.83 7.49
C LEU A 552 -13.43 2.46 8.92
N ASP A 553 -14.07 3.08 9.91
CA ASP A 553 -13.92 2.76 11.33
C ASP A 553 -15.26 2.96 12.03
N ILE A 554 -16.04 1.89 12.16
CA ILE A 554 -17.40 1.97 12.69
C ILE A 554 -17.42 2.38 14.17
N GLY A 555 -16.40 1.99 14.93
CA GLY A 555 -16.27 2.36 16.35
C GLY A 555 -16.07 3.86 16.55
N ALA A 556 -15.20 4.46 15.74
CA ALA A 556 -14.97 5.90 15.76
C ALA A 556 -16.15 6.67 15.13
N CYS A 557 -16.76 6.14 14.06
CA CYS A 557 -17.93 6.74 13.42
C CYS A 557 -19.12 6.93 14.39
N GLU A 558 -19.44 5.92 15.20
CA GLU A 558 -20.52 6.05 16.19
C GLU A 558 -20.19 7.13 17.25
N THR A 559 -18.92 7.25 17.62
CA THR A 559 -18.48 8.26 18.60
C THR A 559 -18.60 9.67 18.02
N ALA A 560 -18.16 9.87 16.77
CA ALA A 560 -18.35 11.14 16.05
C ALA A 560 -19.84 11.50 15.94
N PHE A 561 -20.70 10.53 15.61
CA PHE A 561 -22.15 10.75 15.56
C PHE A 561 -22.76 11.16 16.91
N ARG A 562 -22.24 10.60 18.01
CA ARG A 562 -22.68 10.98 19.36
C ARG A 562 -22.29 12.42 19.70
N ILE A 563 -21.07 12.85 19.37
CA ILE A 563 -20.62 14.25 19.53
C ILE A 563 -21.50 15.18 18.69
N TYR A 564 -21.73 14.84 17.42
CA TYR A 564 -22.65 15.58 16.53
C TYR A 564 -24.03 15.78 17.16
N LYS A 565 -24.61 14.72 17.72
CA LYS A 565 -25.93 14.79 18.34
C LYS A 565 -25.94 15.76 19.52
N SER A 566 -24.94 15.70 20.40
CA SER A 566 -24.86 16.60 21.54
C SER A 566 -24.68 18.07 21.14
N VAL A 567 -23.97 18.35 20.03
CA VAL A 567 -23.89 19.71 19.46
C VAL A 567 -25.25 20.18 18.93
N VAL A 568 -25.94 19.35 18.14
CA VAL A 568 -27.25 19.71 17.56
C VAL A 568 -28.33 19.93 18.63
N HIS A 569 -28.26 19.21 19.75
CA HIS A 569 -29.17 19.38 20.88
C HIS A 569 -28.72 20.48 21.85
N ALA A 570 -27.63 21.20 21.54
CA ALA A 570 -27.05 22.24 22.38
C ALA A 570 -26.70 21.74 23.81
N GLU A 571 -26.31 20.48 23.95
CA GLU A 571 -25.88 19.87 25.22
C GLU A 571 -24.42 20.23 25.55
N VAL A 572 -23.62 20.60 24.55
CA VAL A 572 -22.16 20.78 24.63
C VAL A 572 -21.76 22.06 23.89
N THR A 573 -20.75 22.79 24.38
CA THR A 573 -20.25 24.01 23.72
C THR A 573 -19.40 23.68 22.48
N VAL A 574 -19.19 24.67 21.61
CA VAL A 574 -18.40 24.51 20.37
C VAL A 574 -16.96 24.09 20.70
N GLU A 575 -16.38 24.66 21.74
CA GLU A 575 -15.01 24.39 22.20
C GLU A 575 -14.87 22.96 22.74
N GLU A 576 -15.81 22.52 23.60
CA GLU A 576 -15.80 21.19 24.18
C GLU A 576 -16.03 20.10 23.12
N ALA A 577 -16.92 20.36 22.16
CA ALA A 577 -17.16 19.48 21.02
C ALA A 577 -15.94 19.39 20.11
N THR A 578 -15.28 20.51 19.84
CA THR A 578 -14.05 20.55 19.02
C THR A 578 -12.94 19.74 19.69
N GLN A 579 -12.73 19.91 21.00
CA GLN A 579 -11.73 19.17 21.75
C GLN A 579 -12.03 17.65 21.74
N SER A 580 -13.27 17.26 21.99
CA SER A 580 -13.69 15.85 21.95
C SER A 580 -13.46 15.20 20.59
N LEU A 581 -13.62 15.98 19.52
CA LEU A 581 -13.44 15.52 18.15
C LEU A 581 -11.96 15.44 17.75
N VAL A 582 -11.15 16.40 18.18
CA VAL A 582 -9.68 16.35 18.06
C VAL A 582 -9.13 15.13 18.78
N ASP A 583 -9.57 14.89 20.03
CA ASP A 583 -9.12 13.75 20.81
C ASP A 583 -9.53 12.41 20.16
N LEU A 584 -10.69 12.37 19.49
CA LEU A 584 -11.12 11.21 18.69
C LEU A 584 -10.22 11.00 17.47
N ILE A 585 -9.89 12.05 16.71
CA ILE A 585 -9.05 11.97 15.51
C ILE A 585 -7.61 11.59 15.84
N GLU A 586 -7.05 12.11 16.94
CA GLU A 586 -5.69 11.77 17.38
C GLU A 586 -5.59 10.41 18.07
N SER A 587 -6.74 9.85 18.50
CA SER A 587 -6.76 8.56 19.16
C SER A 587 -6.29 7.45 18.21
N PRO A 588 -5.39 6.55 18.67
CA PRO A 588 -4.96 5.45 17.82
C PRO A 588 -6.14 4.52 17.51
N SER A 589 -6.13 3.91 16.33
CA SER A 589 -7.13 2.90 15.97
C SER A 589 -7.15 1.78 17.01
N TYR A 590 -8.35 1.30 17.34
CA TYR A 590 -8.55 0.31 18.41
C TYR A 590 -7.78 -1.00 18.12
N TYR A 591 -7.83 -1.45 16.87
CA TYR A 591 -7.03 -2.57 16.37
C TYR A 591 -5.78 -2.07 15.66
N LYS A 592 -4.65 -2.70 15.94
CA LYS A 592 -3.37 -2.40 15.27
C LYS A 592 -3.33 -3.09 13.89
N PRO A 593 -2.66 -2.50 12.89
CA PRO A 593 -2.51 -3.11 11.56
C PRO A 593 -2.07 -4.59 11.59
N TRP A 594 -1.11 -4.93 12.46
CA TRP A 594 -0.60 -6.30 12.62
C TRP A 594 -1.58 -7.29 13.21
N THR A 595 -2.46 -6.81 14.09
CA THR A 595 -3.49 -7.67 14.65
C THR A 595 -4.58 -7.96 13.63
N ILE A 596 -4.75 -7.10 12.62
CA ILE A 596 -5.79 -7.23 11.58
C ILE A 596 -5.42 -8.28 10.53
N VAL A 597 -4.13 -8.42 10.16
CA VAL A 597 -3.67 -9.39 9.14
C VAL A 597 -4.16 -10.83 9.38
N PRO A 598 -4.02 -11.46 10.56
CA PRO A 598 -4.53 -12.80 10.77
C PRO A 598 -6.07 -12.88 10.69
N PHE A 599 -6.81 -11.80 10.95
CA PHE A 599 -8.26 -11.78 10.75
C PHE A 599 -8.66 -11.78 9.27
N TYR A 600 -7.81 -11.28 8.36
CA TYR A 600 -8.02 -11.48 6.92
C TYR A 600 -7.95 -12.97 6.56
N GLY A 601 -6.92 -13.68 7.04
CA GLY A 601 -6.83 -15.13 6.87
C GLY A 601 -8.00 -15.89 7.49
N LEU A 602 -8.42 -15.53 8.71
CA LEU A 602 -9.58 -16.16 9.36
C LEU A 602 -10.86 -15.93 8.54
N ALA A 603 -11.09 -14.72 8.04
CA ALA A 603 -12.25 -14.41 7.21
C ALA A 603 -12.28 -15.28 5.94
N SER A 604 -11.15 -15.36 5.24
CA SER A 604 -10.99 -16.22 4.04
C SER A 604 -11.23 -17.70 4.35
N SER A 605 -10.69 -18.20 5.46
CA SER A 605 -10.88 -19.60 5.85
C SER A 605 -12.35 -19.95 6.12
N LEU A 606 -13.10 -19.05 6.79
CA LEU A 606 -14.49 -19.28 7.15
C LEU A 606 -15.41 -19.23 5.93
N VAL A 607 -15.25 -18.18 5.08
CA VAL A 607 -16.07 -18.00 3.88
C VAL A 607 -15.82 -19.08 2.81
N CYS A 608 -14.64 -19.70 2.81
CA CYS A 608 -14.32 -20.83 1.94
C CYS A 608 -15.36 -21.95 2.04
N ILE A 609 -15.75 -22.34 3.25
CA ILE A 609 -16.71 -23.43 3.45
C ILE A 609 -18.16 -22.97 3.28
N TRP A 610 -18.60 -21.96 4.04
CA TRP A 610 -20.03 -21.60 4.06
C TRP A 610 -20.47 -20.86 2.79
N GLY A 611 -19.56 -20.07 2.21
CA GLY A 611 -19.77 -19.26 1.02
C GLY A 611 -19.53 -20.09 -0.22
N PHE A 612 -18.30 -20.50 -0.50
CA PHE A 612 -17.91 -21.01 -1.82
C PHE A 612 -17.86 -22.54 -1.96
N GLY A 613 -18.38 -23.29 -0.98
CA GLY A 613 -18.51 -24.76 -1.06
C GLY A 613 -17.19 -25.52 -0.97
N GLY A 614 -16.16 -24.92 -0.36
CA GLY A 614 -14.86 -25.54 -0.13
C GLY A 614 -14.86 -26.63 0.94
N TYR A 615 -13.78 -27.39 0.99
CA TYR A 615 -13.59 -28.51 1.92
C TYR A 615 -12.94 -28.04 3.22
N TRP A 616 -13.01 -28.85 4.28
CA TRP A 616 -12.26 -28.58 5.51
C TRP A 616 -10.75 -28.46 5.29
N LEU A 617 -10.23 -29.17 4.29
CA LEU A 617 -8.81 -29.10 3.89
C LEU A 617 -8.46 -27.79 3.18
N ASP A 618 -9.44 -27.07 2.65
CA ASP A 618 -9.21 -25.78 1.96
C ASP A 618 -9.01 -24.64 2.96
N MET A 619 -9.54 -24.75 4.19
CA MET A 619 -9.46 -23.68 5.20
C MET A 619 -8.02 -23.21 5.52
N PRO A 620 -7.04 -24.08 5.77
CA PRO A 620 -5.69 -23.64 6.07
C PRO A 620 -5.04 -22.92 4.90
N ILE A 621 -5.30 -23.36 3.66
CA ILE A 621 -4.74 -22.73 2.46
C ILE A 621 -5.38 -21.36 2.26
N ALA A 622 -6.71 -21.28 2.34
CA ALA A 622 -7.45 -20.01 2.28
C ALA A 622 -7.01 -19.05 3.41
N PHE A 623 -6.66 -19.57 4.59
CA PHE A 623 -6.10 -18.77 5.67
C PHE A 623 -4.75 -18.13 5.29
N PHE A 624 -3.82 -18.90 4.73
CA PHE A 624 -2.51 -18.38 4.35
C PHE A 624 -2.60 -17.39 3.18
N LEU A 625 -3.39 -17.71 2.15
CA LEU A 625 -3.60 -16.81 1.01
C LEU A 625 -4.35 -15.53 1.43
N GLY A 626 -5.34 -15.64 2.33
CA GLY A 626 -6.00 -14.48 2.95
C GLY A 626 -5.05 -13.63 3.82
N CYS A 627 -4.08 -14.24 4.50
CA CYS A 627 -3.04 -13.49 5.21
C CYS A 627 -2.13 -12.71 4.25
N ILE A 628 -1.79 -13.29 3.09
CA ILE A 628 -1.02 -12.59 2.03
C ILE A 628 -1.82 -11.37 1.56
N VAL A 629 -3.10 -11.54 1.28
CA VAL A 629 -4.02 -10.43 0.94
C VAL A 629 -4.01 -9.35 2.03
N GLY A 630 -4.13 -9.74 3.30
CA GLY A 630 -4.07 -8.82 4.43
C GLY A 630 -2.74 -8.06 4.50
N ILE A 631 -1.62 -8.70 4.17
CA ILE A 631 -0.30 -8.06 4.10
C ILE A 631 -0.26 -7.04 2.96
N LEU A 632 -0.70 -7.41 1.77
CA LEU A 632 -0.72 -6.53 0.60
C LEU A 632 -1.61 -5.30 0.86
N GLN A 633 -2.79 -5.49 1.46
CA GLN A 633 -3.76 -4.43 1.77
C GLN A 633 -3.29 -3.52 2.92
N VAL A 634 -2.94 -4.10 4.06
CA VAL A 634 -2.75 -3.33 5.30
C VAL A 634 -1.33 -2.75 5.40
N ILE A 635 -0.35 -3.36 4.75
CA ILE A 635 1.07 -2.97 4.89
C ILE A 635 1.59 -2.33 3.60
N PHE A 636 1.42 -2.98 2.46
CA PHE A 636 2.00 -2.48 1.20
C PHE A 636 1.19 -1.32 0.61
N ALA A 637 -0.13 -1.46 0.50
CA ALA A 637 -0.99 -0.41 -0.05
C ALA A 637 -1.01 0.84 0.86
N ALA A 638 -0.95 0.66 2.18
CA ALA A 638 -0.87 1.77 3.12
C ALA A 638 0.44 2.57 3.04
N LYS A 639 1.55 1.96 2.60
CA LYS A 639 2.85 2.63 2.47
C LYS A 639 3.06 3.26 1.09
N ASN A 640 2.46 2.69 0.05
CA ASN A 640 2.67 3.10 -1.33
C ASN A 640 1.32 3.44 -2.00
N PRO A 641 0.96 4.72 -2.15
CA PRO A 641 -0.30 5.09 -2.78
C PRO A 641 -0.40 4.62 -4.25
N LEU A 642 0.73 4.49 -4.94
CA LEU A 642 0.79 3.91 -6.28
C LEU A 642 0.40 2.43 -6.29
N TYR A 643 0.81 1.67 -5.27
CA TYR A 643 0.50 0.25 -5.16
C TYR A 643 -0.97 0.03 -4.79
N SER A 644 -1.58 0.93 -4.02
CA SER A 644 -3.01 0.89 -3.71
C SER A 644 -3.91 0.88 -4.95
N ASN A 645 -3.43 1.39 -6.10
CA ASN A 645 -4.20 1.39 -7.36
C ASN A 645 -4.11 0.08 -8.14
N VAL A 646 -3.19 -0.83 -7.79
CA VAL A 646 -2.96 -2.11 -8.49
C VAL A 646 -3.10 -3.30 -7.53
N LEU A 647 -3.57 -3.03 -6.31
CA LEU A 647 -3.68 -4.01 -5.25
C LEU A 647 -4.63 -5.15 -5.64
N GLU A 648 -5.74 -4.81 -6.27
CA GLU A 648 -6.81 -5.74 -6.67
C GLU A 648 -6.28 -6.80 -7.64
N VAL A 649 -5.59 -6.33 -8.68
CA VAL A 649 -5.04 -7.19 -9.74
C VAL A 649 -3.90 -8.04 -9.19
N THR A 650 -3.01 -7.45 -8.40
CA THR A 650 -1.86 -8.19 -7.85
C THR A 650 -2.26 -9.20 -6.78
N ALA A 651 -3.19 -8.85 -5.89
CA ALA A 651 -3.71 -9.75 -4.87
C ALA A 651 -4.47 -10.93 -5.49
N SER A 652 -5.39 -10.66 -6.42
CA SER A 652 -6.15 -11.72 -7.10
C SER A 652 -5.22 -12.65 -7.90
N LEU A 653 -4.24 -12.11 -8.64
CA LEU A 653 -3.24 -12.89 -9.36
C LEU A 653 -2.44 -13.83 -8.46
N VAL A 654 -1.91 -13.33 -7.34
CA VAL A 654 -1.11 -14.16 -6.42
C VAL A 654 -1.98 -15.23 -5.77
N THR A 655 -3.21 -14.88 -5.35
CA THR A 655 -4.11 -15.85 -4.72
C THR A 655 -4.65 -16.89 -5.68
N SER A 656 -4.96 -16.55 -6.94
CA SER A 656 -5.46 -17.51 -7.92
C SER A 656 -4.36 -18.44 -8.44
N PHE A 657 -3.14 -17.92 -8.61
CA PHE A 657 -1.95 -18.73 -8.88
C PHE A 657 -1.73 -19.75 -7.76
N GLY A 658 -1.73 -19.29 -6.50
CA GLY A 658 -1.59 -20.16 -5.34
C GLY A 658 -2.73 -21.17 -5.21
N ALA A 659 -3.98 -20.72 -5.37
CA ALA A 659 -5.16 -21.57 -5.29
C ALA A 659 -5.11 -22.70 -6.31
N ARG A 660 -4.70 -22.40 -7.55
CA ARG A 660 -4.57 -23.41 -8.60
C ARG A 660 -3.39 -24.34 -8.38
N ALA A 661 -2.27 -23.82 -7.85
CA ALA A 661 -1.13 -24.63 -7.45
C ALA A 661 -1.49 -25.69 -6.40
N PHE A 662 -2.28 -25.32 -5.40
CA PHE A 662 -2.78 -26.30 -4.44
C PHE A 662 -3.85 -27.21 -5.03
N ALA A 663 -4.74 -26.70 -5.88
CA ALA A 663 -5.77 -27.50 -6.54
C ALA A 663 -5.21 -28.55 -7.52
N SER A 664 -4.00 -28.36 -8.07
CA SER A 664 -3.31 -29.38 -8.87
C SER A 664 -2.77 -30.54 -8.02
N ILE A 665 -2.76 -30.45 -6.69
CA ILE A 665 -2.33 -31.55 -5.83
C ILE A 665 -3.44 -32.60 -5.76
N GLY A 666 -3.22 -33.71 -6.47
CA GLY A 666 -4.17 -34.81 -6.60
C GLY A 666 -5.17 -34.55 -7.72
N ASN A 667 -4.90 -35.16 -8.88
CA ASN A 667 -5.67 -35.11 -10.13
C ASN A 667 -7.19 -34.96 -9.91
N ASP A 668 -7.84 -34.11 -10.72
CA ASP A 668 -9.27 -33.78 -10.67
C ASP A 668 -9.78 -33.15 -9.36
N GLN A 669 -9.01 -32.23 -8.77
CA GLN A 669 -9.42 -31.46 -7.56
C GLN A 669 -9.88 -32.36 -6.40
N LYS A 670 -9.24 -33.53 -6.26
CA LYS A 670 -9.64 -34.54 -5.27
C LYS A 670 -9.51 -34.01 -3.84
N TYR A 671 -8.45 -33.26 -3.55
CA TYR A 671 -8.15 -32.79 -2.20
C TYR A 671 -8.48 -31.33 -1.96
N PHE A 672 -8.31 -30.47 -2.97
CA PHE A 672 -8.43 -29.03 -2.83
C PHE A 672 -9.28 -28.44 -3.96
N CYS A 673 -10.20 -27.54 -3.63
CA CYS A 673 -11.02 -26.88 -4.65
C CYS A 673 -10.46 -25.52 -5.06
N PHE A 674 -10.17 -25.37 -6.37
CA PHE A 674 -9.65 -24.12 -6.95
C PHE A 674 -10.60 -22.95 -6.73
N ALA A 675 -11.86 -23.06 -7.16
CA ALA A 675 -12.83 -21.97 -7.11
C ALA A 675 -13.06 -21.49 -5.66
N ALA A 676 -13.24 -22.44 -4.73
CA ALA A 676 -13.46 -22.10 -3.33
C ALA A 676 -12.26 -21.40 -2.68
N ILE A 677 -11.03 -21.86 -2.94
CA ILE A 677 -9.82 -21.24 -2.38
C ILE A 677 -9.56 -19.87 -3.02
N ALA A 678 -9.68 -19.74 -4.34
CA ALA A 678 -9.41 -18.50 -5.05
C ALA A 678 -10.38 -17.39 -4.61
N GLU A 679 -11.69 -17.66 -4.62
CA GLU A 679 -12.71 -16.66 -4.28
C GLU A 679 -12.71 -16.30 -2.80
N SER A 680 -12.49 -17.28 -1.91
CA SER A 680 -12.46 -17.02 -0.46
C SER A 680 -11.24 -16.20 -0.03
N SER A 681 -10.10 -16.37 -0.70
CA SER A 681 -8.87 -15.61 -0.40
C SER A 681 -9.02 -14.12 -0.69
N ILE A 682 -9.82 -13.76 -1.70
CA ILE A 682 -10.08 -12.36 -2.09
C ILE A 682 -11.39 -11.79 -1.53
N ALA A 683 -12.21 -12.61 -0.85
CA ALA A 683 -13.55 -12.22 -0.42
C ALA A 683 -13.59 -10.94 0.44
N THR A 684 -12.53 -10.69 1.21
CA THR A 684 -12.39 -9.50 2.06
C THR A 684 -12.06 -8.22 1.30
N ILE A 685 -11.60 -8.32 0.05
CA ILE A 685 -11.30 -7.19 -0.85
C ILE A 685 -12.48 -6.89 -1.77
N LEU A 686 -13.48 -7.77 -1.87
CA LEU A 686 -14.66 -7.55 -2.71
C LEU A 686 -15.28 -6.17 -2.42
N PRO A 687 -15.70 -5.41 -3.45
CA PRO A 687 -16.16 -4.04 -3.29
C PRO A 687 -17.55 -3.94 -2.67
N GLY A 688 -17.95 -4.86 -1.79
CA GLY A 688 -19.31 -4.95 -1.23
C GLY A 688 -19.75 -3.68 -0.50
N TYR A 689 -18.83 -3.03 0.21
CA TYR A 689 -19.09 -1.72 0.82
C TYR A 689 -19.37 -0.63 -0.20
N ILE A 690 -18.54 -0.57 -1.24
CA ILE A 690 -18.60 0.46 -2.29
C ILE A 690 -19.89 0.30 -3.09
N VAL A 691 -20.21 -0.95 -3.45
CA VAL A 691 -21.43 -1.34 -4.16
C VAL A 691 -22.67 -0.90 -3.37
N LEU A 692 -22.73 -1.23 -2.08
CA LEU A 692 -23.83 -0.82 -1.21
C LEU A 692 -23.96 0.71 -1.15
N CYS A 693 -22.88 1.43 -0.82
CA CYS A 693 -22.92 2.88 -0.69
C CYS A 693 -23.33 3.54 -2.01
N GLY A 694 -22.80 3.05 -3.14
CA GLY A 694 -23.18 3.55 -4.46
C GLY A 694 -24.66 3.37 -4.75
N SER A 695 -25.22 2.21 -4.42
CA SER A 695 -26.65 1.95 -4.63
C SER A 695 -27.56 2.73 -3.67
N LEU A 696 -27.20 2.87 -2.38
CA LEU A 696 -27.94 3.70 -1.43
C LEU A 696 -27.93 5.18 -1.84
N GLU A 697 -26.80 5.68 -2.34
CA GLU A 697 -26.67 7.06 -2.82
C GLU A 697 -27.46 7.33 -4.11
N LEU A 698 -27.48 6.39 -5.06
CA LEU A 698 -28.32 6.47 -6.25
C LEU A 698 -29.80 6.56 -5.87
N GLN A 699 -30.24 5.71 -4.93
CA GLN A 699 -31.63 5.71 -4.46
C GLN A 699 -32.00 6.97 -3.69
N SER A 700 -31.06 7.53 -2.91
CA SER A 700 -31.27 8.78 -2.17
C SER A 700 -31.21 10.04 -3.06
N LYS A 701 -31.21 9.89 -4.39
CA LYS A 701 -31.08 10.97 -5.38
C LYS A 701 -29.71 11.68 -5.40
N SER A 702 -28.68 11.10 -4.78
CA SER A 702 -27.28 11.55 -4.92
C SER A 702 -26.66 10.87 -6.14
N VAL A 703 -27.12 11.27 -7.33
CA VAL A 703 -26.82 10.56 -8.58
C VAL A 703 -25.33 10.58 -8.91
N THR A 704 -24.65 11.72 -8.69
CA THR A 704 -23.22 11.89 -9.00
C THR A 704 -22.32 11.00 -8.15
N ALA A 705 -22.49 10.99 -6.83
CA ALA A 705 -21.70 10.17 -5.93
C ALA A 705 -22.00 8.66 -6.11
N GLY A 706 -23.29 8.31 -6.21
CA GLY A 706 -23.72 6.92 -6.31
C GLY A 706 -23.32 6.27 -7.63
N SER A 707 -23.52 6.95 -8.76
CA SER A 707 -23.13 6.44 -10.09
C SER A 707 -21.62 6.20 -10.19
N THR A 708 -20.82 7.13 -9.69
CA THR A 708 -19.35 7.02 -9.74
C THR A 708 -18.85 5.83 -8.91
N ARG A 709 -19.41 5.62 -7.70
CA ARG A 709 -19.07 4.46 -6.85
C ARG A 709 -19.49 3.14 -7.48
N LEU A 710 -20.70 3.06 -8.02
CA LEU A 710 -21.19 1.85 -8.66
C LEU A 710 -20.37 1.51 -9.90
N PHE A 711 -20.07 2.50 -10.75
CA PHE A 711 -19.21 2.33 -11.91
C PHE A 711 -17.81 1.87 -11.51
N TYR A 712 -17.22 2.50 -10.49
CA TYR A 712 -15.93 2.08 -9.95
C TYR A 712 -15.97 0.62 -9.45
N ALA A 713 -17.02 0.21 -8.74
CA ALA A 713 -17.16 -1.17 -8.27
C ALA A 713 -17.29 -2.20 -9.40
N VAL A 714 -17.92 -1.84 -10.52
CA VAL A 714 -17.95 -2.67 -11.74
C VAL A 714 -16.54 -2.84 -12.30
N ILE A 715 -15.81 -1.73 -12.50
CA ILE A 715 -14.41 -1.78 -12.96
C ILE A 715 -13.54 -2.59 -11.99
N TYR A 716 -13.72 -2.41 -10.68
CA TYR A 716 -13.03 -3.15 -9.63
C TYR A 716 -13.23 -4.66 -9.76
N SER A 717 -14.45 -5.08 -10.03
CA SER A 717 -14.80 -6.49 -10.17
C SER A 717 -14.27 -7.09 -11.48
N LEU A 718 -14.20 -6.29 -12.55
CA LEU A 718 -13.51 -6.66 -13.79
C LEU A 718 -12.01 -6.87 -13.55
N LEU A 719 -11.36 -5.98 -12.80
CA LEU A 719 -9.95 -6.10 -12.44
C LEU A 719 -9.66 -7.34 -11.58
N LEU A 720 -10.57 -7.67 -10.64
CA LEU A 720 -10.50 -8.91 -9.86
C LEU A 720 -10.65 -10.14 -10.77
N GLY A 721 -11.66 -10.17 -11.64
CA GLY A 721 -11.87 -11.27 -12.59
C GLY A 721 -10.65 -11.49 -13.48
N TYR A 722 -10.11 -10.40 -14.05
CA TYR A 722 -8.88 -10.43 -14.85
C TYR A 722 -7.67 -10.97 -14.07
N GLY A 723 -7.45 -10.51 -12.84
CA GLY A 723 -6.32 -10.99 -12.04
C GLY A 723 -6.47 -12.47 -11.64
N ILE A 724 -7.69 -12.94 -11.33
CA ILE A 724 -7.95 -14.36 -11.10
C ILE A 724 -7.58 -15.17 -12.35
N ASP A 725 -8.07 -14.76 -13.52
CA ASP A 725 -7.82 -15.44 -14.78
C ASP A 725 -6.33 -15.51 -15.11
N VAL A 726 -5.63 -14.37 -15.13
CA VAL A 726 -4.19 -14.32 -15.38
C VAL A 726 -3.40 -15.18 -14.40
N GLY A 727 -3.66 -15.09 -13.10
CA GLY A 727 -2.92 -15.87 -12.10
C GLY A 727 -3.17 -17.38 -12.20
N SER A 728 -4.42 -17.77 -12.44
CA SER A 728 -4.80 -19.16 -12.71
C SER A 728 -4.08 -19.71 -13.94
N GLN A 729 -4.03 -18.92 -15.02
CA GLN A 729 -3.43 -19.35 -16.27
C GLN A 729 -1.91 -19.39 -16.24
N LEU A 730 -1.26 -18.49 -15.50
CA LEU A 730 0.17 -18.55 -15.24
C LEU A 730 0.57 -19.90 -14.61
N TRP A 731 -0.26 -20.44 -13.70
CA TRP A 731 -0.02 -21.78 -13.18
C TRP A 731 -0.29 -22.87 -14.21
N ALA A 732 -1.34 -22.75 -15.02
CA ALA A 732 -1.66 -23.72 -16.07
C ALA A 732 -0.56 -23.82 -17.15
N VAL A 733 0.18 -22.74 -17.41
CA VAL A 733 1.37 -22.77 -18.29
C VAL A 733 2.50 -23.60 -17.66
N ILE A 734 2.64 -23.59 -16.33
CA ILE A 734 3.64 -24.37 -15.60
C ILE A 734 3.23 -25.84 -15.50
N TYR A 735 1.93 -26.10 -15.26
CA TYR A 735 1.37 -27.44 -15.11
C TYR A 735 0.13 -27.58 -16.01
N PRO A 736 0.29 -28.10 -17.24
CA PRO A 736 -0.80 -28.19 -18.22
C PRO A 736 -2.02 -29.00 -17.76
N ASP A 737 -1.81 -30.01 -16.92
CA ASP A 737 -2.86 -30.85 -16.34
C ASP A 737 -3.55 -30.21 -15.12
N ALA A 738 -3.30 -28.92 -14.86
CA ALA A 738 -3.90 -28.23 -13.73
C ALA A 738 -5.41 -28.08 -13.95
N PRO A 739 -6.26 -28.45 -12.98
CA PRO A 739 -7.70 -28.44 -13.18
C PRO A 739 -8.25 -27.01 -13.34
N THR A 740 -9.02 -26.77 -14.42
CA THR A 740 -9.79 -25.54 -14.66
C THR A 740 -11.21 -25.57 -14.09
N SER A 741 -11.68 -26.74 -13.63
CA SER A 741 -13.08 -26.89 -13.21
C SER A 741 -13.44 -25.87 -12.13
N THR A 742 -14.52 -25.15 -12.39
CA THR A 742 -15.12 -24.17 -11.47
C THR A 742 -16.05 -24.85 -10.46
N THR A 743 -16.31 -26.16 -10.63
CA THR A 743 -17.20 -26.95 -9.79
C THR A 743 -16.41 -27.84 -8.83
N CYS A 744 -16.70 -27.76 -7.53
CA CYS A 744 -16.05 -28.57 -6.51
C CYS A 744 -16.78 -29.93 -6.37
N PRO A 745 -16.16 -31.07 -6.74
CA PRO A 745 -16.83 -32.38 -6.76
C PRO A 745 -17.30 -32.88 -5.38
N ARG A 746 -16.76 -32.37 -4.27
CA ARG A 746 -17.12 -32.77 -2.90
C ARG A 746 -17.85 -31.68 -2.10
N ALA A 747 -18.44 -30.68 -2.77
CA ALA A 747 -19.14 -29.57 -2.11
C ALA A 747 -20.26 -30.04 -1.14
N GLY A 748 -20.81 -31.25 -1.35
CA GLY A 748 -21.84 -31.85 -0.48
C GLY A 748 -21.34 -32.66 0.72
N MET A 749 -20.03 -32.82 0.92
CA MET A 749 -19.48 -33.61 2.04
C MET A 749 -19.57 -32.89 3.39
N VAL A 750 -19.66 -31.56 3.39
CA VAL A 750 -19.82 -30.77 4.62
C VAL A 750 -21.31 -30.62 4.90
N ASP A 751 -21.79 -31.20 6.01
CA ASP A 751 -23.20 -31.07 6.42
C ASP A 751 -23.56 -29.56 6.51
N PRO A 752 -24.60 -29.09 5.79
CA PRO A 752 -25.04 -27.69 5.82
C PRO A 752 -25.29 -27.13 7.23
N LYS A 753 -25.52 -27.99 8.24
CA LYS A 753 -25.65 -27.59 9.65
C LYS A 753 -24.45 -26.81 10.18
N TRP A 754 -23.25 -27.04 9.68
CA TRP A 754 -22.05 -26.31 10.11
C TRP A 754 -22.13 -24.80 9.83
N LYS A 755 -22.99 -24.37 8.90
CA LYS A 755 -23.28 -22.95 8.64
C LYS A 755 -23.76 -22.21 9.90
N ILE A 756 -24.41 -22.90 10.84
CA ILE A 756 -24.89 -22.29 12.10
C ILE A 756 -23.76 -21.76 12.99
N LEU A 757 -22.56 -22.34 12.87
CA LEU A 757 -21.38 -21.92 13.63
C LEU A 757 -20.48 -21.00 12.78
N LEU A 758 -20.26 -21.39 11.53
CA LEU A 758 -19.32 -20.71 10.63
C LEU A 758 -19.78 -19.28 10.30
N VAL A 759 -21.07 -19.06 10.07
CA VAL A 759 -21.57 -17.73 9.70
C VAL A 759 -21.47 -16.73 10.85
N PRO A 760 -21.95 -17.01 12.07
CA PRO A 760 -21.73 -16.10 13.20
C PRO A 760 -20.25 -15.82 13.47
N SER A 761 -19.38 -16.84 13.34
CA SER A 761 -17.94 -16.66 13.51
C SER A 761 -17.33 -15.74 12.44
N TYR A 762 -17.79 -15.83 11.19
CA TYR A 762 -17.39 -14.92 10.13
C TYR A 762 -17.84 -13.49 10.43
N ILE A 763 -19.06 -13.28 10.94
CA ILE A 763 -19.54 -11.95 11.30
C ILE A 763 -18.69 -11.35 12.44
N VAL A 764 -18.26 -12.14 13.42
CA VAL A 764 -17.33 -11.67 14.48
C VAL A 764 -16.02 -11.19 13.87
N VAL A 765 -15.43 -11.98 12.96
CA VAL A 765 -14.18 -11.62 12.28
C VAL A 765 -14.38 -10.37 11.42
N GLN A 766 -15.47 -10.30 10.65
CA GLN A 766 -15.80 -9.16 9.81
C GLN A 766 -16.02 -7.89 10.63
N ALA A 767 -16.65 -8.00 11.80
CA ALA A 767 -16.82 -6.90 12.74
C ALA A 767 -15.47 -6.35 13.24
N VAL A 768 -14.48 -7.22 13.45
CA VAL A 768 -13.11 -6.79 13.79
C VAL A 768 -12.44 -6.11 12.60
N LEU A 769 -12.61 -6.63 11.37
CA LEU A 769 -12.05 -6.05 10.14
C LEU A 769 -12.57 -4.63 9.87
N ILE A 770 -13.86 -4.35 10.12
CA ILE A 770 -14.46 -3.01 10.02
C ILE A 770 -14.22 -2.13 11.26
N ARG A 771 -13.36 -2.58 12.19
CA ARG A 771 -12.96 -1.88 13.42
C ARG A 771 -14.10 -1.58 14.40
N SER A 772 -15.10 -2.47 14.47
CA SER A 772 -16.16 -2.39 15.48
C SER A 772 -15.59 -2.55 16.91
N ARG A 773 -16.11 -1.76 17.84
CA ARG A 773 -15.81 -1.93 19.27
C ARG A 773 -16.39 -3.25 19.78
N PRO A 774 -15.75 -3.96 20.73
CA PRO A 774 -16.24 -5.24 21.24
C PRO A 774 -17.68 -5.23 21.78
N ARG A 775 -18.17 -4.08 22.26
CA ARG A 775 -19.56 -3.91 22.72
C ARG A 775 -20.60 -3.93 21.59
N GLN A 776 -20.19 -3.60 20.36
CA GLN A 776 -21.07 -3.57 19.17
C GLN A 776 -21.18 -4.93 18.49
N ILE A 777 -20.13 -5.77 18.61
CA ILE A 777 -20.02 -7.05 17.90
C ILE A 777 -21.21 -7.99 18.17
N PRO A 778 -21.67 -8.21 19.42
CA PRO A 778 -22.78 -9.14 19.68
C PRO A 778 -24.06 -8.77 18.93
N VAL A 779 -24.34 -7.48 18.81
CA VAL A 779 -25.53 -6.96 18.12
C VAL A 779 -25.41 -7.21 16.62
N GLN A 780 -24.25 -6.92 16.04
CA GLN A 780 -23.96 -7.17 14.63
C GLN A 780 -24.08 -8.66 14.28
N VAL A 781 -23.63 -9.55 15.17
CA VAL A 781 -23.72 -11.01 15.00
C VAL A 781 -25.18 -11.47 15.03
N ILE A 782 -25.98 -11.02 15.99
CA ILE A 782 -27.40 -11.41 16.09
C ILE A 782 -28.18 -10.95 14.86
N ILE A 783 -28.04 -9.68 14.49
CA ILE A 783 -28.77 -9.09 13.35
C ILE A 783 -28.31 -9.71 12.03
N GLY A 784 -27.00 -9.87 11.82
CA GLY A 784 -26.45 -10.50 10.62
C GLY A 784 -26.80 -11.98 10.48
N SER A 785 -26.82 -12.74 11.59
CA SER A 785 -27.20 -14.17 11.56
C SER A 785 -28.68 -14.35 11.23
N ALA A 786 -29.55 -13.47 11.74
CA ALA A 786 -30.97 -13.47 11.40
C ALA A 786 -31.21 -13.18 9.91
N ALA A 787 -30.49 -12.19 9.35
CA ALA A 787 -30.54 -11.89 7.92
C ALA A 787 -30.06 -13.07 7.06
N TYR A 788 -28.95 -13.71 7.45
CA TYR A 788 -28.44 -14.88 6.74
C TYR A 788 -29.39 -16.08 6.82
N ALA A 789 -30.04 -16.32 7.96
CA ALA A 789 -31.01 -17.40 8.10
C ALA A 789 -32.15 -17.25 7.07
N VAL A 790 -32.65 -16.01 6.90
CA VAL A 790 -33.65 -15.69 5.88
C VAL A 790 -33.08 -15.92 4.47
N ASN A 791 -31.85 -15.46 4.19
CA ASN A 791 -31.19 -15.70 2.91
C ASN A 791 -31.14 -17.20 2.58
N TYR A 792 -30.72 -18.03 3.54
CA TYR A 792 -30.60 -19.47 3.39
C TYR A 792 -31.93 -20.17 3.07
N PHE A 793 -33.02 -19.86 3.78
CA PHE A 793 -34.32 -20.49 3.54
C PHE A 793 -34.99 -19.99 2.25
N VAL A 794 -34.82 -18.72 1.90
CA VAL A 794 -35.38 -18.16 0.66
C VAL A 794 -34.66 -18.73 -0.56
N LEU A 795 -33.35 -18.95 -0.48
CA LEU A 795 -32.56 -19.54 -1.58
C LEU A 795 -32.98 -20.98 -1.92
N GLN A 796 -33.65 -21.69 -1.00
CA GLN A 796 -34.22 -23.01 -1.29
C GLN A 796 -35.47 -22.95 -2.19
N HIS A 797 -36.14 -21.80 -2.27
CA HIS A 797 -37.44 -21.65 -2.93
C HIS A 797 -37.46 -20.56 -4.01
N ALA A 798 -36.47 -19.68 -4.05
CA ALA A 798 -36.41 -18.51 -4.93
C ALA A 798 -34.98 -18.23 -5.41
N THR A 799 -34.86 -17.29 -6.35
CA THR A 799 -33.57 -16.87 -6.91
C THR A 799 -32.73 -16.07 -5.92
N ALA A 800 -31.41 -16.01 -6.15
CA ALA A 800 -30.47 -15.26 -5.31
C ALA A 800 -30.89 -13.79 -5.11
N GLN A 801 -31.44 -13.14 -6.15
CA GLN A 801 -31.94 -11.76 -6.08
C GLN A 801 -33.02 -11.58 -5.00
N VAL A 802 -33.98 -12.51 -4.95
CA VAL A 802 -35.10 -12.48 -4.00
C VAL A 802 -34.59 -12.77 -2.60
N ALA A 803 -33.65 -13.72 -2.46
CA ALA A 803 -33.01 -14.04 -1.18
C ALA A 803 -32.22 -12.86 -0.61
N ASP A 804 -31.43 -12.17 -1.42
CA ASP A 804 -30.65 -10.99 -1.03
C ASP A 804 -31.56 -9.83 -0.62
N THR A 805 -32.65 -9.61 -1.37
CA THR A 805 -33.65 -8.58 -1.03
C THR A 805 -34.36 -8.88 0.29
N ALA A 806 -34.82 -10.11 0.49
CA ALA A 806 -35.54 -10.52 1.70
C ALA A 806 -34.63 -10.47 2.95
N SER A 807 -33.40 -10.93 2.82
CA SER A 807 -32.40 -10.88 3.90
C SER A 807 -31.99 -9.45 4.24
N ALA A 808 -31.78 -8.59 3.24
CA ALA A 808 -31.50 -7.17 3.46
C ALA A 808 -32.68 -6.40 4.08
N PHE A 809 -33.91 -6.77 3.74
CA PHE A 809 -35.12 -6.25 4.40
C PHE A 809 -35.14 -6.58 5.89
N VAL A 810 -34.90 -7.84 6.26
CA VAL A 810 -34.84 -8.26 7.68
C VAL A 810 -33.67 -7.60 8.41
N LEU A 811 -32.50 -7.54 7.77
CA LEU A 811 -31.33 -6.83 8.29
C LEU A 811 -31.65 -5.37 8.61
N GLY A 812 -32.33 -4.68 7.69
CA GLY A 812 -32.73 -3.30 7.84
C GLY A 812 -33.78 -3.09 8.93
N VAL A 813 -34.83 -3.92 8.99
CA VAL A 813 -35.88 -3.83 10.02
C VAL A 813 -35.27 -3.97 11.41
N LEU A 814 -34.46 -5.01 11.63
CA LEU A 814 -33.79 -5.25 12.91
C LEU A 814 -32.81 -4.12 13.26
N GLY A 815 -32.06 -3.62 12.27
CA GLY A 815 -31.15 -2.48 12.45
C GLY A 815 -31.86 -1.21 12.90
N HIS A 816 -32.98 -0.87 12.27
CA HIS A 816 -33.78 0.29 12.66
C HIS A 816 -34.46 0.14 14.02
N LEU A 817 -34.98 -1.04 14.33
CA LEU A 817 -35.56 -1.33 15.65
C LEU A 817 -34.50 -1.18 16.75
N TRP A 818 -33.30 -1.70 16.52
CA TRP A 818 -32.16 -1.52 17.43
C TRP A 818 -31.79 -0.05 17.62
N ALA A 819 -31.66 0.69 16.51
CA ALA A 819 -31.34 2.12 16.53
C ALA A 819 -32.38 2.93 17.31
N ARG A 820 -33.66 2.59 17.17
CA ARG A 820 -34.76 3.23 17.90
C ARG A 820 -34.69 2.94 19.40
N PHE A 821 -34.39 1.71 19.80
CA PHE A 821 -34.34 1.32 21.20
C PHE A 821 -33.14 1.97 21.92
N GLN A 822 -31.96 1.95 21.31
CA GLN A 822 -30.72 2.44 21.93
C GLN A 822 -30.39 3.90 21.60
N ARG A 823 -31.20 4.57 20.77
CA ARG A 823 -30.87 5.89 20.18
C ARG A 823 -29.50 5.91 19.48
N ALA A 824 -29.11 4.75 18.95
CA ALA A 824 -27.81 4.49 18.34
C ALA A 824 -27.84 4.70 16.82
N PHE A 825 -26.67 4.68 16.19
CA PHE A 825 -26.54 4.83 14.75
C PHE A 825 -26.87 3.50 14.03
N ALA A 826 -27.98 3.43 13.29
CA ALA A 826 -28.50 2.19 12.68
C ALA A 826 -27.47 1.48 11.79
N PHE A 827 -26.73 2.25 10.99
CA PHE A 827 -25.68 1.75 10.10
C PHE A 827 -24.60 0.96 10.84
N ALA A 828 -24.16 1.43 12.01
CA ALA A 828 -23.15 0.73 12.80
C ALA A 828 -23.59 -0.69 13.22
N ALA A 829 -24.89 -0.97 13.34
CA ALA A 829 -25.41 -2.28 13.74
C ALA A 829 -25.54 -3.27 12.57
N VAL A 830 -25.66 -2.81 11.32
CA VAL A 830 -25.96 -3.68 10.17
C VAL A 830 -24.78 -3.90 9.22
N VAL A 831 -23.78 -3.03 9.20
CA VAL A 831 -22.69 -3.05 8.20
C VAL A 831 -22.00 -4.41 8.10
N ALA A 832 -21.70 -5.06 9.24
CA ALA A 832 -21.08 -6.38 9.24
C ALA A 832 -21.97 -7.45 8.57
N GLY A 833 -23.29 -7.36 8.76
CA GLY A 833 -24.27 -8.21 8.08
C GLY A 833 -24.34 -7.93 6.57
N ILE A 834 -24.15 -6.68 6.14
CA ILE A 834 -24.09 -6.37 4.71
C ILE A 834 -22.83 -6.94 4.06
N MET A 835 -21.68 -6.86 4.74
CA MET A 835 -20.43 -7.49 4.28
C MET A 835 -20.48 -9.02 4.24
N LEU A 836 -21.47 -9.63 4.90
CA LEU A 836 -21.77 -11.06 4.78
C LEU A 836 -22.65 -11.36 3.55
N LEU A 837 -23.67 -10.54 3.31
CA LEU A 837 -24.63 -10.80 2.22
C LEU A 837 -24.00 -10.66 0.84
N VAL A 838 -22.99 -9.80 0.65
CA VAL A 838 -22.34 -9.62 -0.66
C VAL A 838 -21.63 -10.90 -1.14
N PRO A 839 -20.69 -11.52 -0.39
CA PRO A 839 -20.13 -12.82 -0.75
C PRO A 839 -21.19 -13.94 -0.88
N SER A 840 -22.24 -13.89 -0.07
CA SER A 840 -23.35 -14.87 -0.13
C SER A 840 -24.11 -14.80 -1.45
N GLY A 841 -24.51 -13.59 -1.87
CA GLY A 841 -25.23 -13.37 -3.13
C GLY A 841 -24.40 -13.70 -4.37
N LEU A 842 -23.08 -13.48 -4.29
CA LEU A 842 -22.12 -13.88 -5.33
C LEU A 842 -21.99 -15.39 -5.47
N SER A 843 -21.75 -16.07 -4.35
CA SER A 843 -21.66 -17.52 -4.33
C SER A 843 -22.94 -18.17 -4.88
N ALA A 844 -24.11 -17.66 -4.49
CA ALA A 844 -25.40 -18.15 -4.97
C ALA A 844 -25.60 -18.01 -6.48
N GLN A 845 -24.81 -17.17 -7.15
CA GLN A 845 -24.83 -16.94 -8.60
C GLN A 845 -23.70 -17.66 -9.35
N GLY A 846 -22.94 -18.53 -8.67
CA GLY A 846 -21.85 -19.32 -9.26
C GLY A 846 -20.44 -18.81 -8.94
N GLY A 847 -20.29 -17.72 -8.19
CA GLY A 847 -18.98 -17.19 -7.81
C GLY A 847 -18.29 -16.36 -8.90
N LEU A 848 -17.15 -15.75 -8.57
CA LEU A 848 -16.34 -14.94 -9.50
C LEU A 848 -15.64 -15.78 -10.57
N VAL A 849 -15.45 -17.08 -10.34
CA VAL A 849 -14.67 -17.99 -11.19
C VAL A 849 -15.56 -18.70 -12.22
N ALA A 850 -16.89 -18.64 -12.10
CA ALA A 850 -17.83 -19.25 -13.07
C ALA A 850 -17.64 -18.75 -14.52
N GLY A 851 -17.02 -17.58 -14.70
CA GLY A 851 -16.66 -17.04 -16.00
C GLY A 851 -15.26 -17.43 -16.50
N ILE A 852 -14.57 -18.44 -15.97
CA ILE A 852 -13.22 -18.82 -16.42
C ILE A 852 -13.26 -20.24 -17.00
N THR A 853 -13.74 -20.38 -18.24
CA THR A 853 -13.83 -21.69 -18.90
C THR A 853 -12.88 -21.84 -20.08
N THR A 854 -12.31 -20.75 -20.58
CA THR A 854 -11.46 -20.69 -21.78
C THR A 854 -10.01 -20.36 -21.42
N PRO A 855 -9.03 -21.19 -21.84
CA PRO A 855 -7.61 -20.85 -21.67
C PRO A 855 -7.21 -19.69 -22.62
N LEU A 856 -6.59 -18.63 -22.07
CA LEU A 856 -5.91 -17.51 -22.75
C LEU A 856 -4.72 -18.00 -23.57
N PHE A 857 -4.01 -19.03 -23.09
CA PHE A 857 -2.84 -19.58 -23.75
C PHE A 857 -3.18 -20.90 -24.45
N ASN A 858 -3.99 -20.84 -25.51
CA ASN A 858 -4.39 -22.03 -26.26
C ASN A 858 -3.53 -22.24 -27.53
N ASN A 859 -3.12 -23.48 -27.77
CA ASN A 859 -2.34 -23.91 -28.95
C ASN A 859 -3.24 -24.36 -30.13
N ALA A 860 -4.56 -24.32 -29.97
CA ALA A 860 -5.53 -24.83 -30.93
C ALA A 860 -6.04 -23.74 -31.89
N THR A 861 -6.31 -24.13 -33.13
CA THR A 861 -6.83 -23.36 -34.28
C THR A 861 -8.24 -22.77 -34.11
N THR A 862 -8.76 -22.69 -32.88
CA THR A 862 -9.95 -21.90 -32.56
C THR A 862 -9.69 -20.45 -32.95
N SER A 863 -10.57 -19.89 -33.78
CA SER A 863 -10.46 -18.51 -34.25
C SER A 863 -10.27 -17.57 -33.04
N ALA A 864 -9.17 -16.81 -33.01
CA ALA A 864 -8.87 -15.87 -31.93
C ALA A 864 -10.04 -14.92 -31.58
N GLN A 865 -10.94 -14.72 -32.56
CA GLN A 865 -12.16 -13.94 -32.44
C GLN A 865 -13.24 -14.57 -31.54
N THR A 866 -13.41 -15.89 -31.55
CA THR A 866 -14.40 -16.59 -30.67
C THR A 866 -13.94 -16.60 -29.21
N VAL A 867 -12.64 -16.85 -28.98
CA VAL A 867 -12.03 -16.76 -27.64
C VAL A 867 -12.09 -15.33 -27.10
N TYR A 868 -11.88 -14.32 -27.95
CA TYR A 868 -11.98 -12.91 -27.55
C TYR A 868 -13.42 -12.50 -27.17
N GLU A 869 -14.42 -12.89 -27.95
CA GLU A 869 -15.83 -12.61 -27.63
C GLU A 869 -16.26 -13.29 -26.33
N GLU A 870 -15.92 -14.57 -26.13
CA GLU A 870 -16.28 -15.33 -24.93
C GLU A 870 -15.62 -14.76 -23.67
N ASN A 871 -14.34 -14.35 -23.74
CA ASN A 871 -13.62 -13.71 -22.63
C ASN A 871 -14.21 -12.33 -22.23
N ILE A 872 -14.75 -11.55 -23.19
CA ILE A 872 -15.41 -10.27 -22.91
C ILE A 872 -16.73 -10.49 -22.17
N TYR A 873 -17.57 -11.41 -22.66
CA TYR A 873 -18.84 -11.74 -22.00
C TYR A 873 -18.60 -12.26 -20.58
N GLN A 874 -17.58 -13.10 -20.40
CA GLN A 874 -17.17 -13.65 -19.13
C GLN A 874 -16.70 -12.58 -18.13
N SER A 875 -15.81 -11.69 -18.54
CA SER A 875 -15.37 -10.59 -17.69
C SER A 875 -16.55 -9.69 -17.29
N PHE A 876 -17.42 -9.32 -18.24
CA PHE A 876 -18.56 -8.45 -17.98
C PHE A 876 -19.65 -9.11 -17.09
N SER A 877 -19.75 -10.44 -17.10
CA SER A 877 -20.71 -11.19 -16.29
C SER A 877 -20.52 -10.97 -14.79
N VAL A 878 -19.27 -10.90 -14.31
CA VAL A 878 -18.93 -10.66 -12.89
C VAL A 878 -19.41 -9.27 -12.45
N GLY A 879 -19.24 -8.26 -13.31
CA GLY A 879 -19.75 -6.91 -13.08
C GLY A 879 -21.28 -6.86 -13.02
N ALA A 880 -21.98 -7.64 -13.84
CA ALA A 880 -23.44 -7.73 -13.82
C ALA A 880 -23.96 -8.39 -12.53
N GLN A 881 -23.31 -9.45 -12.05
CA GLN A 881 -23.64 -10.11 -10.77
C GLN A 881 -23.50 -9.14 -9.59
N MET A 882 -22.45 -8.31 -9.56
CA MET A 882 -22.29 -7.25 -8.56
C MET A 882 -23.47 -6.29 -8.52
N ILE A 883 -23.87 -5.78 -9.70
CA ILE A 883 -24.99 -4.82 -9.81
C ILE A 883 -26.27 -5.47 -9.30
N GLN A 884 -26.51 -6.72 -9.65
CA GLN A 884 -27.68 -7.47 -9.24
C GLN A 884 -27.78 -7.62 -7.71
N VAL A 885 -26.68 -8.01 -7.06
CA VAL A 885 -26.59 -8.08 -5.59
C VAL A 885 -26.82 -6.68 -4.98
N ALA A 886 -26.21 -5.64 -5.56
CA ALA A 886 -26.35 -4.25 -5.12
C ALA A 886 -27.81 -3.77 -5.08
N VAL A 887 -28.53 -4.05 -6.17
CA VAL A 887 -29.94 -3.67 -6.33
C VAL A 887 -30.79 -4.39 -5.30
N GLY A 888 -30.61 -5.71 -5.13
CA GLY A 888 -31.36 -6.49 -4.14
C GLY A 888 -31.16 -5.98 -2.71
N LEU A 889 -29.90 -5.77 -2.30
CA LEU A 889 -29.58 -5.25 -0.97
C LEU A 889 -30.22 -3.88 -0.71
N SER A 890 -30.17 -2.99 -1.69
CA SER A 890 -30.65 -1.61 -1.55
C SER A 890 -32.17 -1.54 -1.48
N VAL A 891 -32.87 -2.31 -2.34
CA VAL A 891 -34.33 -2.44 -2.30
C VAL A 891 -34.78 -2.96 -0.93
N GLY A 892 -34.14 -4.00 -0.40
CA GLY A 892 -34.49 -4.57 0.90
C GLY A 892 -34.34 -3.57 2.05
N ILE A 893 -33.18 -2.91 2.15
CA ILE A 893 -32.90 -1.92 3.19
C ILE A 893 -33.88 -0.74 3.11
N PHE A 894 -34.22 -0.26 1.91
CA PHE A 894 -35.14 0.87 1.77
C PHE A 894 -36.59 0.53 2.15
N ILE A 895 -37.08 -0.64 1.75
CA ILE A 895 -38.42 -1.10 2.15
C ILE A 895 -38.49 -1.22 3.68
N SER A 896 -37.41 -1.65 4.33
CA SER A 896 -37.35 -1.74 5.79
C SER A 896 -37.54 -0.38 6.49
N ALA A 897 -36.96 0.68 5.93
CA ALA A 897 -37.11 2.04 6.43
C ALA A 897 -38.56 2.52 6.39
N LEU A 898 -39.26 2.26 5.27
CA LEU A 898 -40.68 2.62 5.11
C LEU A 898 -41.57 1.87 6.11
N VAL A 899 -41.27 0.60 6.37
CA VAL A 899 -42.04 -0.23 7.32
C VAL A 899 -41.84 0.25 8.76
N VAL A 900 -40.62 0.60 9.17
CA VAL A 900 -40.34 1.04 10.54
C VAL A 900 -40.71 2.51 10.79
N TYR A 901 -40.66 3.35 9.75
CA TYR A 901 -40.99 4.78 9.82
C TYR A 901 -42.13 5.16 8.84
N PRO A 902 -43.34 4.60 9.00
CA PRO A 902 -44.44 4.79 8.05
C PRO A 902 -45.01 6.22 8.03
N MET A 903 -44.95 6.92 9.16
CA MET A 903 -45.38 8.32 9.29
C MET A 903 -44.15 9.21 9.43
N GLY A 904 -43.58 9.61 8.30
CA GLY A 904 -42.38 10.46 8.22
C GLY A 904 -42.59 11.87 8.80
N LYS A 905 -42.63 12.02 10.13
CA LYS A 905 -42.36 13.32 10.76
C LYS A 905 -40.92 13.72 10.38
N ARG A 906 -40.71 14.95 9.89
CA ARG A 906 -39.40 15.49 9.46
C ARG A 906 -38.25 15.24 10.46
N SER A 907 -38.57 15.10 11.75
CA SER A 907 -37.62 14.80 12.84
C SER A 907 -37.16 13.34 12.92
N ASN A 908 -37.96 12.37 12.47
CA ASN A 908 -37.69 10.93 12.67
C ASN A 908 -36.91 10.31 11.51
N TYR A 909 -36.86 10.99 10.36
CA TYR A 909 -36.07 10.56 9.20
C TYR A 909 -34.58 10.49 9.52
N LEU A 910 -34.10 11.23 10.53
CA LEU A 910 -32.70 11.29 10.97
C LEU A 910 -32.14 9.93 11.45
N PHE A 911 -33.01 8.99 11.82
CA PHE A 911 -32.66 7.66 12.36
C PHE A 911 -32.80 6.52 11.35
N SER A 912 -33.27 6.82 10.13
CA SER A 912 -33.37 5.86 9.04
C SER A 912 -32.09 5.86 8.17
N PHE A 913 -31.81 4.74 7.49
CA PHE A 913 -30.68 4.53 6.57
C PHE A 913 -30.57 5.64 5.53
#